data_AF-A0AAN7BLS7-F1
#
_entry.id   AF-A0AAN7BLS7-F1
#
_cell.length_a   1.000
_cell.length_b   1.000
_cell.length_c   1.000
_cell.angle_alpha   90.00
_cell.angle_beta   90.00
_cell.angle_gamma   90.00
#
_symmetry.space_group_name_H-M   'P 1'
#
loop_
_entity.id
_entity.type
_entity.pdbx_description
1 polymer ?
#
loop_
_entity_poly.entity_id
_entity_poly.type
_entity_poly.pdbx_seq_one_letter_code
_entity_poly.pdbx_strand_id
1 'polypeptide(L)'
;MPALARKSDWYKQLRQTRGPEKLRDCKPDEFPLDEVHPLSNPLLNSSTNARFGLKPIVPRSNDADQFLITQLALLKNEPMPEPYVLETAVIACLHLFSYEAARAYIRRWTRPDFISGTTHESFKSRISFYLQSIIIAHKVDICLVHEGEVLAARQLLPIVHHVFVHDDANTELPPIIKLLSTLAHTNCEELFPPDLVSEILSRTQYKDHLHAKLTELQRSYRWIEAYATVKGLRELCQQADLPQSVRSLLPHVFFNYPMWAAWRPNLARIEDWELKVEPFQQSQLGIVFALEGPDTTPQQRALLRYSDVGAFTNCRAEPPPKAGKDILDKLLNLLDDAIAIGPRAIDLFIHLCVRTSSTLRWRTLRQLSLGLSLRHEPAAQTLCDFLRSMEHEVSIRDRMMILTDTLPLFLSSGPLQKAFGHANDLTIRAPKALSEAQKHFCSLLIKRVSIAESFGLEVRSLGLALLHSNWMHSRWKPAFLQMLQTLPSEDEISGRFHSINTAKDPLIVQAHMDALAITLGASEVIGPAAPCPPPPVTAVTVEEPIWRAPLDPKRDALRKILQNMEGVRFSHATACLRAATKEYDAFVVEIVNNICSSTDQACVNLAKFLGRQVATNGKDSVTECWKSLLLQIMRQRPDGLVERLAKALPAESWNSWMENMSLVLGTRHLGKDGVSGFTEERLRQLTQWKNGLMRGDSTSTGSTFSSWSR
;
A
#
# COMPACT_ATOMS: atom_id res chain seq x y z
N MET A 1 -66.18 49.75 27.72
CA MET A 1 -65.33 48.59 27.38
C MET A 1 -64.92 48.69 25.92
N PRO A 2 -63.65 48.97 25.59
CA PRO A 2 -63.23 49.17 24.21
C PRO A 2 -63.01 47.83 23.52
N ALA A 3 -63.52 47.73 22.29
CA ALA A 3 -63.25 46.64 21.38
C ALA A 3 -61.76 46.64 21.02
N LEU A 4 -61.02 45.77 21.72
CA LEU A 4 -59.73 45.25 21.29
C LEU A 4 -59.84 44.87 19.80
N ALA A 5 -58.93 45.40 18.98
CA ALA A 5 -58.71 44.90 17.64
C ALA A 5 -58.72 43.37 17.68
N ARG A 6 -59.53 42.76 16.82
CA ARG A 6 -59.78 41.31 16.79
C ARG A 6 -58.44 40.58 16.84
N LYS A 7 -58.22 39.85 17.93
CA LYS A 7 -57.10 38.94 18.24
C LYS A 7 -56.82 37.87 17.16
N SER A 8 -57.35 37.95 15.93
CA SER A 8 -57.33 36.85 14.96
C SER A 8 -56.63 37.09 13.63
N ASP A 9 -56.29 38.33 13.25
CA ASP A 9 -55.86 38.58 11.86
C ASP A 9 -54.34 38.48 11.70
N TRP A 10 -53.56 39.07 12.61
CA TRP A 10 -52.09 38.99 12.57
C TRP A 10 -51.57 37.54 12.71
N TYR A 11 -52.13 36.77 13.65
CA TYR A 11 -51.77 35.36 13.84
C TYR A 11 -52.10 34.50 12.61
N LYS A 12 -53.27 34.72 11.98
CA LYS A 12 -53.65 34.01 10.74
C LYS A 12 -52.75 34.39 9.56
N GLN A 13 -52.35 35.65 9.46
CA GLN A 13 -51.42 36.11 8.43
C GLN A 13 -50.03 35.47 8.61
N LEU A 14 -49.50 35.44 9.84
CA LEU A 14 -48.22 34.78 10.13
C LEU A 14 -48.25 33.28 9.80
N ARG A 15 -49.37 32.61 10.10
CA ARG A 15 -49.59 31.20 9.76
C ARG A 15 -49.56 30.94 8.25
N GLN A 16 -49.92 31.91 7.43
CA GLN A 16 -49.91 31.81 5.96
C GLN A 16 -48.54 32.09 5.35
N THR A 17 -47.57 32.60 6.12
CA THR A 17 -46.20 32.81 5.65
C THR A 17 -45.41 31.50 5.60
N ARG A 18 -44.28 31.51 4.89
CA ARG A 18 -43.33 30.38 4.90
C ARG A 18 -42.50 30.31 6.19
N GLY A 19 -42.63 31.27 7.12
CA GLY A 19 -41.84 31.36 8.34
C GLY A 19 -41.89 30.09 9.23
N PRO A 20 -43.09 29.60 9.62
CA PRO A 20 -43.20 28.41 10.48
C PRO A 20 -42.63 27.15 9.83
N GLU A 21 -42.75 27.01 8.51
CA GLU A 21 -42.17 25.91 7.74
C GLU A 21 -40.64 25.98 7.75
N LYS A 22 -40.04 27.15 7.47
CA LYS A 22 -38.57 27.30 7.45
C LYS A 22 -37.93 27.08 8.82
N LEU A 23 -38.61 27.48 9.90
CA LEU A 23 -38.15 27.20 11.26
C LEU A 23 -38.22 25.71 11.61
N ARG A 24 -39.28 25.03 11.15
CA ARG A 24 -39.46 23.58 11.31
C ARG A 24 -38.40 22.80 10.55
N ASP A 25 -38.11 23.21 9.33
CA ASP A 25 -37.09 22.61 8.46
C ASP A 25 -35.65 22.96 8.88
N CYS A 26 -35.49 23.83 9.88
CA CYS A 26 -34.20 24.29 10.38
C CYS A 26 -33.33 24.95 9.31
N LYS A 27 -33.96 25.79 8.48
CA LYS A 27 -33.33 26.54 7.39
C LYS A 27 -33.33 28.04 7.70
N PRO A 28 -32.57 28.50 8.72
CA PRO A 28 -32.59 29.90 9.14
C PRO A 28 -32.12 30.84 8.03
N ASP A 29 -31.33 30.33 7.09
CA ASP A 29 -30.85 31.15 5.98
C ASP A 29 -31.93 31.49 4.93
N GLU A 30 -32.97 30.66 4.83
CA GLU A 30 -34.10 30.81 3.90
C GLU A 30 -35.34 31.44 4.55
N PHE A 31 -35.22 31.96 5.78
CA PHE A 31 -36.35 32.52 6.51
C PHE A 31 -36.88 33.80 5.82
N PRO A 32 -38.20 33.91 5.53
CA PRO A 32 -38.77 34.94 4.65
C PRO A 32 -39.01 36.26 5.39
N LEU A 33 -37.94 36.99 5.70
CA LEU A 33 -38.02 38.29 6.41
C LEU A 33 -38.90 39.32 5.67
N ASP A 34 -38.89 39.28 4.35
CA ASP A 34 -39.70 40.10 3.45
C ASP A 34 -41.21 39.82 3.58
N GLU A 35 -41.60 38.59 3.90
CA GLU A 35 -43.00 38.24 4.16
C GLU A 35 -43.43 38.61 5.59
N VAL A 36 -42.56 38.39 6.59
CA VAL A 36 -42.97 38.49 8.00
C VAL A 36 -42.85 39.90 8.59
N HIS A 37 -41.85 40.70 8.19
CA HIS A 37 -41.68 42.06 8.73
C HIS A 37 -42.83 43.02 8.41
N PRO A 38 -43.42 43.01 7.19
CA PRO A 38 -44.58 43.86 6.90
C PRO A 38 -45.79 43.56 7.78
N LEU A 39 -45.89 42.37 8.35
CA LEU A 39 -47.01 41.96 9.21
C LEU A 39 -46.91 42.54 10.63
N SER A 40 -45.70 42.88 11.12
CA SER A 40 -45.51 43.43 12.46
C SER A 40 -45.51 44.96 12.50
N ASN A 41 -45.14 45.64 11.41
CA ASN A 41 -45.17 47.12 11.31
C ASN A 41 -46.55 47.73 11.67
N PRO A 42 -47.69 47.19 11.24
CA PRO A 42 -49.01 47.71 11.59
C PRO A 42 -49.34 47.58 13.08
N LEU A 43 -48.65 46.75 13.85
CA LEU A 43 -48.93 46.58 15.29
C LEU A 43 -48.66 47.89 16.06
N LEU A 44 -47.59 48.59 15.74
CA LEU A 44 -47.26 49.88 16.36
C LEU A 44 -48.18 51.01 15.87
N ASN A 45 -48.64 50.94 14.61
CA ASN A 45 -49.54 51.92 14.00
C ASN A 45 -51.02 51.72 14.36
N SER A 46 -51.43 50.51 14.74
CA SER A 46 -52.81 50.19 15.13
C SER A 46 -53.07 50.41 16.62
N SER A 47 -52.01 50.50 17.44
CA SER A 47 -52.09 50.92 18.85
C SER A 47 -52.64 52.34 19.02
N THR A 48 -52.51 53.20 18.01
CA THR A 48 -53.17 54.51 17.99
C THR A 48 -54.64 54.34 17.66
N ASN A 49 -55.45 54.06 18.69
CA ASN A 49 -56.84 54.49 18.68
C ASN A 49 -56.84 56.00 18.47
N ALA A 50 -57.01 56.42 17.22
CA ALA A 50 -57.07 57.82 16.78
C ALA A 50 -58.15 58.67 17.50
N ARG A 51 -58.92 58.07 18.42
CA ARG A 51 -59.94 58.71 19.24
C ARG A 51 -59.43 59.34 20.56
N PHE A 52 -58.19 59.11 20.99
CA PHE A 52 -57.69 59.61 22.29
C PHE A 52 -56.39 60.43 22.25
N GLY A 53 -55.90 60.83 21.07
CA GLY A 53 -54.75 61.76 20.97
C GLY A 53 -53.41 61.20 21.49
N LEU A 54 -53.26 59.88 21.61
CA LEU A 54 -52.01 59.25 22.02
C LEU A 54 -50.98 59.32 20.88
N LYS A 55 -49.72 59.63 21.23
CA LYS A 55 -48.59 59.69 20.30
C LYS A 55 -48.34 58.29 19.67
N PRO A 56 -47.94 58.22 18.40
CA PRO A 56 -47.53 56.96 17.78
C PRO A 56 -46.35 56.36 18.55
N ILE A 57 -46.40 55.04 18.77
CA ILE A 57 -45.31 54.33 19.45
C ILE A 57 -44.12 54.27 18.49
N VAL A 58 -42.99 54.83 18.92
CA VAL A 58 -41.77 54.87 18.11
C VAL A 58 -41.09 53.49 18.14
N PRO A 59 -40.74 52.89 16.99
CA PRO A 59 -39.98 51.64 16.97
C PRO A 59 -38.66 51.75 17.76
N ARG A 60 -38.19 50.64 18.32
CA ARG A 60 -36.96 50.56 19.13
C ARG A 60 -36.97 51.43 20.40
N SER A 61 -38.16 51.74 20.91
CA SER A 61 -38.36 52.43 22.19
C SER A 61 -38.89 51.49 23.26
N ASN A 62 -38.73 51.85 24.54
CA ASN A 62 -39.27 51.08 25.66
C ASN A 62 -40.80 50.89 25.56
N ASP A 63 -41.53 51.88 25.03
CA ASP A 63 -42.98 51.80 24.82
C ASP A 63 -43.32 50.76 23.73
N ALA A 64 -42.51 50.67 22.66
CA ALA A 64 -42.64 49.63 21.64
C ALA A 64 -42.35 48.25 22.23
N ASP A 65 -41.30 48.13 23.03
CA ASP A 65 -40.91 46.86 23.63
C ASP A 65 -42.02 46.31 24.54
N GLN A 66 -42.56 47.15 25.44
CA GLN A 66 -43.67 46.76 26.33
C GLN A 66 -44.92 46.36 25.54
N PHE A 67 -45.26 47.14 24.51
CA PHE A 67 -46.40 46.85 23.67
C PHE A 67 -46.25 45.51 22.94
N LEU A 68 -45.12 45.28 22.27
CA LEU A 68 -44.84 44.06 21.52
C LEU A 68 -44.78 42.83 22.44
N ILE A 69 -44.15 42.94 23.62
CA ILE A 69 -44.15 41.87 24.62
C ILE A 69 -45.58 41.51 25.04
N THR A 70 -46.44 42.52 25.21
CA THR A 70 -47.86 42.30 25.53
C THR A 70 -48.58 41.58 24.40
N GLN A 71 -48.38 41.98 23.15
CA GLN A 71 -48.98 41.32 21.98
C GLN A 71 -48.51 39.86 21.84
N LEU A 72 -47.21 39.59 22.00
CA LEU A 72 -46.66 38.23 21.94
C LEU A 72 -47.18 37.35 23.08
N ALA A 73 -47.42 37.92 24.27
CA ALA A 73 -48.03 37.20 25.38
C ALA A 73 -49.49 36.79 25.09
N LEU A 74 -50.23 37.56 24.29
CA LEU A 74 -51.57 37.20 23.86
C LEU A 74 -51.55 35.95 22.96
N LEU A 75 -50.58 35.87 22.04
CA LEU A 75 -50.41 34.70 21.16
C LEU A 75 -50.06 33.42 21.94
N LYS A 76 -49.28 33.55 23.02
CA LYS A 76 -48.91 32.41 23.88
C LYS A 76 -50.13 31.76 24.55
N ASN A 77 -51.20 32.51 24.78
CA ASN A 77 -52.40 32.04 25.48
C ASN A 77 -53.49 31.50 24.52
N GLU A 78 -53.20 31.35 23.23
CA GLU A 78 -54.13 30.75 22.27
C GLU A 78 -54.30 29.24 22.53
N PRO A 79 -55.52 28.68 22.42
CA PRO A 79 -55.84 27.32 22.88
C PRO A 79 -55.20 26.19 22.04
N MET A 80 -54.60 26.50 20.89
CA MET A 80 -53.75 25.59 20.11
C MET A 80 -52.74 26.40 19.27
N PRO A 81 -51.57 26.77 19.82
CA PRO A 81 -50.53 27.38 19.00
C PRO A 81 -50.03 26.34 18.01
N GLU A 82 -50.13 26.62 16.72
CA GLU A 82 -49.44 25.81 15.73
C GLU A 82 -47.94 25.90 15.97
N PRO A 83 -47.19 24.79 15.76
CA PRO A 83 -45.77 24.77 16.03
C PRO A 83 -45.07 25.83 15.18
N TYR A 84 -44.22 26.63 15.82
CA TYR A 84 -43.40 27.68 15.23
C TYR A 84 -44.10 28.98 14.81
N VAL A 85 -45.42 29.15 15.04
CA VAL A 85 -46.10 30.43 14.71
C VAL A 85 -45.76 31.53 15.71
N LEU A 86 -45.72 31.22 17.01
CA LEU A 86 -45.30 32.19 18.04
C LEU A 86 -43.84 32.61 17.81
N GLU A 87 -43.00 31.64 17.50
CA GLU A 87 -41.60 31.77 17.15
C GLU A 87 -41.40 32.68 15.93
N THR A 88 -42.20 32.47 14.87
CA THR A 88 -42.23 33.34 13.68
C THR A 88 -42.68 34.75 14.05
N ALA A 89 -43.69 34.90 14.91
CA ALA A 89 -44.16 36.20 15.38
C ALA A 89 -43.07 36.98 16.14
N VAL A 90 -42.27 36.27 16.95
CA VAL A 90 -41.15 36.87 17.69
C VAL A 90 -40.09 37.38 16.74
N ILE A 91 -39.69 36.56 15.76
CA ILE A 91 -38.72 36.96 14.73
C ILE A 91 -39.23 38.16 13.93
N ALA A 92 -40.52 38.14 13.55
CA ALA A 92 -41.16 39.22 12.82
C ALA A 92 -41.11 40.57 13.56
N CYS A 93 -41.00 40.57 14.89
CA CYS A 93 -40.95 41.77 15.72
C CYS A 93 -39.52 42.24 16.04
N LEU A 94 -38.47 41.48 15.69
CA LEU A 94 -37.09 41.78 16.09
C LEU A 94 -36.60 43.15 15.59
N HIS A 95 -36.99 43.59 14.39
CA HIS A 95 -36.58 44.90 13.87
C HIS A 95 -37.23 46.09 14.58
N LEU A 96 -38.31 45.84 15.32
CA LEU A 96 -39.08 46.84 16.07
C LEU A 96 -38.68 46.93 17.54
N PHE A 97 -38.04 45.90 18.09
CA PHE A 97 -37.52 45.90 19.46
C PHE A 97 -36.29 46.80 19.60
N SER A 98 -36.09 47.38 20.78
CA SER A 98 -34.78 47.92 21.17
C SER A 98 -33.73 46.80 21.24
N TYR A 99 -32.44 47.17 21.18
CA TYR A 99 -31.32 46.22 21.27
C TYR A 99 -31.43 45.34 22.53
N GLU A 100 -31.68 45.96 23.68
CA GLU A 100 -31.79 45.26 24.96
C GLU A 100 -32.99 44.33 25.00
N ALA A 101 -34.16 44.79 24.52
CA ALA A 101 -35.37 43.97 24.51
C ALA A 101 -35.26 42.78 23.54
N ALA A 102 -34.71 43.00 22.34
CA ALA A 102 -34.49 41.94 21.36
C ALA A 102 -33.57 40.83 21.92
N ARG A 103 -32.42 41.20 22.48
CA ARG A 103 -31.48 40.24 23.08
C ARG A 103 -32.05 39.58 24.34
N ALA A 104 -32.78 40.31 25.19
CA ALA A 104 -33.46 39.74 26.34
C ALA A 104 -34.53 38.71 25.92
N TYR A 105 -35.23 38.97 24.81
CA TYR A 105 -36.24 38.04 24.28
C TYR A 105 -35.60 36.78 23.69
N ILE A 106 -34.50 36.93 22.93
CA ILE A 106 -33.72 35.79 22.42
C ILE A 106 -33.23 34.93 23.60
N ARG A 107 -32.65 35.53 24.64
CA ARG A 107 -32.18 34.81 25.84
C ARG A 107 -33.29 34.16 26.67
N ARG A 108 -34.54 34.62 26.54
CA ARG A 108 -35.67 34.02 27.28
C ARG A 108 -35.88 32.55 26.91
N TRP A 109 -35.47 32.14 25.70
CA TRP A 109 -35.61 30.76 25.23
C TRP A 109 -34.69 29.77 25.94
N THR A 110 -33.62 30.24 26.58
CA THR A 110 -32.58 29.43 27.23
C THR A 110 -32.62 29.49 28.76
N ARG A 111 -33.67 30.06 29.36
CA ARG A 111 -33.80 30.14 30.82
C ARG A 111 -33.87 28.73 31.46
N PRO A 112 -33.19 28.49 32.59
CA PRO A 112 -33.11 27.18 33.25
C PRO A 112 -34.47 26.55 33.54
N ASP A 113 -35.43 27.36 33.99
CA ASP A 113 -36.81 26.95 34.31
C ASP A 113 -37.54 26.24 33.15
N PHE A 114 -37.06 26.45 31.94
CA PHE A 114 -37.60 25.87 30.72
C PHE A 114 -36.79 24.69 30.18
N ILE A 115 -35.57 24.50 30.67
CA ILE A 115 -34.66 23.44 30.24
C ILE A 115 -34.78 22.26 31.21
N SER A 116 -34.87 22.50 32.52
CA SER A 116 -35.06 21.45 33.51
C SER A 116 -36.46 20.84 33.41
N GLY A 117 -36.56 19.53 33.17
CA GLY A 117 -37.83 18.78 33.12
C GLY A 117 -38.48 18.60 31.74
N THR A 118 -37.86 19.07 30.65
CA THR A 118 -38.36 18.87 29.29
C THR A 118 -37.95 17.51 28.69
N THR A 119 -38.82 16.92 27.86
CA THR A 119 -38.49 15.75 27.03
C THR A 119 -37.34 16.10 26.07
N HIS A 120 -36.58 15.10 25.62
CA HIS A 120 -35.48 15.30 24.67
C HIS A 120 -35.92 16.04 23.38
N GLU A 121 -37.09 15.71 22.83
CA GLU A 121 -37.63 16.37 21.63
C GLU A 121 -37.99 17.85 21.84
N SER A 122 -38.55 18.18 23.01
CA SER A 122 -38.91 19.56 23.33
C SER A 122 -37.67 20.41 23.62
N PHE A 123 -36.65 19.84 24.26
CA PHE A 123 -35.33 20.45 24.38
C PHE A 123 -34.73 20.74 22.99
N LYS A 124 -34.67 19.73 22.11
CA LYS A 124 -34.13 19.85 20.76
C LYS A 124 -34.83 20.96 19.98
N SER A 125 -36.16 20.92 19.90
CA SER A 125 -36.94 21.89 19.13
C SER A 125 -36.70 23.32 19.62
N ARG A 126 -36.63 23.49 20.94
CA ARG A 126 -36.41 24.79 21.58
C ARG A 126 -35.02 25.35 21.36
N ILE A 127 -33.98 24.53 21.56
CA ILE A 127 -32.60 24.96 21.31
C ILE A 127 -32.40 25.22 19.81
N SER A 128 -32.97 24.38 18.94
CA SER A 128 -32.90 24.60 17.49
C SER A 128 -33.51 25.95 17.13
N PHE A 129 -34.69 26.28 17.69
CA PHE A 129 -35.30 27.58 17.48
C PHE A 129 -34.44 28.73 18.04
N TYR A 130 -33.86 28.57 19.23
CA TYR A 130 -32.96 29.56 19.82
C TYR A 130 -31.78 29.88 18.89
N LEU A 131 -31.09 28.84 18.42
CA LEU A 131 -29.94 28.98 17.51
C LEU A 131 -30.35 29.59 16.16
N GLN A 132 -31.49 29.18 15.61
CA GLN A 132 -32.05 29.77 14.39
C GLN A 132 -32.40 31.26 14.59
N SER A 133 -32.95 31.62 15.76
CA SER A 133 -33.29 33.01 16.09
C SER A 133 -32.06 33.91 16.11
N ILE A 134 -30.92 33.42 16.63
CA ILE A 134 -29.65 34.15 16.61
C ILE A 134 -29.19 34.41 15.17
N ILE A 135 -29.23 33.38 14.32
CA ILE A 135 -28.83 33.47 12.91
C ILE A 135 -29.72 34.46 12.15
N ILE A 136 -31.03 34.38 12.37
CA ILE A 136 -32.01 35.24 11.68
C ILE A 136 -31.93 36.67 12.24
N ALA A 137 -31.76 36.86 13.55
CA ALA A 137 -31.62 38.18 14.17
C ALA A 137 -30.47 39.00 13.58
N HIS A 138 -29.34 38.35 13.27
CA HIS A 138 -28.23 39.01 12.57
C HIS A 138 -28.60 39.47 11.15
N LYS A 139 -29.45 38.72 10.43
CA LYS A 139 -29.97 39.14 9.11
C LYS A 139 -30.93 40.32 9.22
N VAL A 140 -31.70 40.36 10.30
CA VAL A 140 -32.64 41.46 10.59
C VAL A 140 -31.88 42.75 10.87
N ASP A 141 -30.88 42.68 11.74
CA ASP A 141 -30.02 43.81 12.08
C ASP A 141 -28.67 43.27 12.59
N ILE A 142 -27.59 43.58 11.86
CA ILE A 142 -26.22 43.14 12.17
C ILE A 142 -25.73 43.64 13.54
N CYS A 143 -26.35 44.69 14.08
CA CYS A 143 -26.01 45.22 15.40
C CYS A 143 -26.66 44.42 16.54
N LEU A 144 -27.70 43.61 16.29
CA LEU A 144 -28.38 42.83 17.33
C LEU A 144 -27.56 41.61 17.79
N VAL A 145 -26.80 41.01 16.88
CA VAL A 145 -26.04 39.78 17.10
C VAL A 145 -24.69 39.89 16.40
N HIS A 146 -23.61 39.64 17.13
CA HIS A 146 -22.26 39.69 16.58
C HIS A 146 -21.98 38.51 15.63
N GLU A 147 -21.09 38.68 14.67
CA GLU A 147 -20.73 37.63 13.70
C GLU A 147 -20.25 36.34 14.38
N GLY A 148 -19.47 36.45 15.45
CA GLY A 148 -19.03 35.31 16.27
C GLY A 148 -20.18 34.49 16.85
N GLU A 149 -21.24 35.16 17.31
CA GLU A 149 -22.44 34.52 17.87
C GLU A 149 -23.21 33.77 16.78
N VAL A 150 -23.28 34.32 15.57
CA VAL A 150 -23.88 33.64 14.40
C VAL A 150 -23.09 32.41 14.01
N LEU A 151 -21.76 32.53 13.96
CA LEU A 151 -20.88 31.40 13.63
C LEU A 151 -21.00 30.29 14.68
N ALA A 152 -21.03 30.63 15.97
CA ALA A 152 -21.25 29.68 17.05
C ALA A 152 -22.64 29.01 16.93
N ALA A 153 -23.68 29.79 16.64
CA ALA A 153 -25.03 29.26 16.41
C ALA A 153 -25.07 28.24 15.25
N ARG A 154 -24.43 28.58 14.13
CA ARG A 154 -24.33 27.73 12.94
C ARG A 154 -23.56 26.44 13.19
N GLN A 155 -22.60 26.45 14.11
CA GLN A 155 -21.81 25.27 14.45
C GLN A 155 -22.50 24.39 15.52
N LEU A 156 -23.26 24.99 16.44
CA LEU A 156 -24.08 24.26 17.42
C LEU A 156 -25.32 23.61 16.82
N LEU A 157 -25.94 24.25 15.82
CA LEU A 157 -27.19 23.75 15.24
C LEU A 157 -27.05 22.32 14.68
N PRO A 158 -26.04 21.98 13.87
CA PRO A 158 -25.82 20.59 13.44
C PRO A 158 -25.60 19.60 14.59
N ILE A 159 -24.96 20.01 15.69
CA ILE A 159 -24.76 19.15 16.88
C ILE A 159 -26.10 18.79 17.51
N VAL A 160 -26.99 19.78 17.62
CA VAL A 160 -28.35 19.59 18.14
C VAL A 160 -29.19 18.71 17.21
N HIS A 161 -28.87 18.61 15.92
CA HIS A 161 -29.62 17.80 14.97
C HIS A 161 -29.06 16.39 14.76
N HIS A 162 -27.73 16.22 14.74
CA HIS A 162 -27.02 14.97 14.43
C HIS A 162 -27.46 13.81 15.33
N VAL A 163 -27.60 14.08 16.62
CA VAL A 163 -27.85 13.05 17.65
C VAL A 163 -29.24 12.42 17.58
N PHE A 164 -30.18 13.06 16.90
CA PHE A 164 -31.58 12.65 16.90
C PHE A 164 -32.05 12.01 15.59
N VAL A 165 -31.14 11.79 14.63
CA VAL A 165 -31.40 11.02 13.41
C VAL A 165 -30.75 9.66 13.61
N HIS A 166 -31.49 8.73 14.23
CA HIS A 166 -30.94 7.60 14.98
C HIS A 166 -30.39 6.40 14.18
N ASP A 167 -30.25 6.45 12.84
CA ASP A 167 -30.02 5.21 12.07
C ASP A 167 -28.80 5.16 11.14
N ASP A 168 -28.08 6.26 10.90
CA ASP A 168 -26.88 6.18 10.06
C ASP A 168 -25.61 6.26 10.91
N ALA A 169 -25.05 5.07 11.21
CA ALA A 169 -23.71 4.91 11.76
C ALA A 169 -22.62 5.62 10.90
N ASN A 170 -22.96 5.97 9.66
CA ASN A 170 -22.09 6.69 8.73
C ASN A 170 -22.20 8.23 8.79
N THR A 171 -23.08 8.81 9.63
CA THR A 171 -23.25 10.26 9.67
C THR A 171 -22.03 10.93 10.32
N GLU A 172 -21.29 11.73 9.56
CA GLU A 172 -20.13 12.48 10.07
C GLU A 172 -20.51 13.36 11.27
N LEU A 173 -19.83 13.14 12.40
CA LEU A 173 -19.97 13.95 13.60
C LEU A 173 -19.58 15.41 13.31
N PRO A 174 -20.42 16.41 13.65
CA PRO A 174 -20.11 17.81 13.39
C PRO A 174 -18.83 18.27 14.09
N PRO A 175 -17.98 19.11 13.47
CA PRO A 175 -16.68 19.46 14.03
C PRO A 175 -16.78 20.47 15.21
N ILE A 176 -16.69 19.97 16.44
CA ILE A 176 -16.74 20.77 17.67
C ILE A 176 -15.57 21.75 17.85
N ILE A 177 -14.39 21.45 17.29
CA ILE A 177 -13.21 22.32 17.47
C ILE A 177 -13.46 23.71 16.88
N LYS A 178 -14.17 23.80 15.75
CA LYS A 178 -14.53 25.10 15.14
C LYS A 178 -15.42 25.93 16.08
N LEU A 179 -16.34 25.28 16.80
CA LEU A 179 -17.16 25.94 17.83
C LEU A 179 -16.31 26.49 18.96
N LEU A 180 -15.47 25.64 19.54
CA LEU A 180 -14.62 26.05 20.67
C LEU A 180 -13.67 27.18 20.26
N SER A 181 -13.10 27.12 19.04
CA SER A 181 -12.31 28.21 18.49
C SER A 181 -13.14 29.49 18.31
N THR A 182 -14.36 29.41 17.78
CA THR A 182 -15.23 30.59 17.64
C THR A 182 -15.52 31.24 18.99
N LEU A 183 -15.91 30.43 19.98
CA LEU A 183 -16.16 30.88 21.36
C LEU A 183 -14.90 31.45 22.03
N ALA A 184 -13.70 30.98 21.66
CA ALA A 184 -12.44 31.48 22.22
C ALA A 184 -12.04 32.86 21.69
N HIS A 185 -12.34 33.17 20.43
CA HIS A 185 -11.90 34.42 19.78
C HIS A 185 -12.95 35.53 19.81
N THR A 186 -14.19 35.22 20.19
CA THR A 186 -15.31 36.16 20.12
C THR A 186 -16.01 36.25 21.47
N ASN A 187 -16.46 37.45 21.83
CA ASN A 187 -17.21 37.68 23.06
C ASN A 187 -18.65 37.17 22.91
N CYS A 188 -18.82 35.86 22.92
CA CYS A 188 -20.10 35.18 22.76
C CYS A 188 -20.83 34.92 24.09
N GLU A 189 -20.25 35.27 25.25
CA GLU A 189 -20.73 34.80 26.55
C GLU A 189 -22.16 35.25 26.89
N GLU A 190 -22.62 36.34 26.27
CA GLU A 190 -23.96 36.87 26.49
C GLU A 190 -25.06 35.97 25.91
N LEU A 191 -24.88 35.43 24.70
CA LEU A 191 -25.83 34.51 24.05
C LEU A 191 -25.40 33.03 24.16
N PHE A 192 -24.13 32.77 24.43
CA PHE A 192 -23.60 31.42 24.61
C PHE A 192 -22.88 31.31 25.95
N PRO A 193 -23.62 31.44 27.08
CA PRO A 193 -23.01 31.22 28.38
C PRO A 193 -22.50 29.77 28.47
N PRO A 194 -21.37 29.52 29.15
CA PRO A 194 -20.73 28.19 29.18
C PRO A 194 -21.66 27.10 29.68
N ASP A 195 -22.53 27.42 30.66
CA ASP A 195 -23.49 26.47 31.22
C ASP A 195 -24.52 26.01 30.19
N LEU A 196 -24.98 26.92 29.32
CA LEU A 196 -25.90 26.57 28.23
C LEU A 196 -25.21 25.67 27.21
N VAL A 197 -23.99 26.03 26.80
CA VAL A 197 -23.22 25.22 25.84
C VAL A 197 -22.94 23.84 26.42
N SER A 198 -22.54 23.75 27.69
CA SER A 198 -22.33 22.49 28.40
C SER A 198 -23.62 21.66 28.47
N GLU A 199 -24.76 22.25 28.80
CA GLU A 199 -26.05 21.58 28.86
C GLU A 199 -26.48 21.05 27.47
N ILE A 200 -26.27 21.83 26.40
CA ILE A 200 -26.53 21.39 25.03
C ILE A 200 -25.67 20.17 24.69
N LEU A 201 -24.37 20.22 24.97
CA LEU A 201 -23.43 19.13 24.69
C LEU A 201 -23.72 17.88 25.54
N SER A 202 -24.13 18.07 26.80
CA SER A 202 -24.50 17.00 27.72
C SER A 202 -25.77 16.28 27.28
N ARG A 203 -26.84 17.04 26.96
CA ARG A 203 -28.12 16.45 26.52
C ARG A 203 -28.08 15.81 25.14
N THR A 204 -27.18 16.27 24.30
CA THR A 204 -26.87 15.63 23.01
C THR A 204 -25.89 14.46 23.17
N GLN A 205 -25.41 14.16 24.38
CA GLN A 205 -24.42 13.10 24.63
C GLN A 205 -23.21 13.21 23.68
N TYR A 206 -22.86 14.43 23.27
CA TYR A 206 -21.89 14.66 22.20
C TYR A 206 -20.52 14.07 22.57
N LYS A 207 -20.15 14.17 23.85
CA LYS A 207 -18.95 13.55 24.42
C LYS A 207 -18.89 12.05 24.19
N ASP A 208 -20.00 11.35 24.45
CA ASP A 208 -20.06 9.89 24.37
C ASP A 208 -20.00 9.44 22.91
N HIS A 209 -20.70 10.12 22.01
CA HIS A 209 -20.62 9.87 20.57
C HIS A 209 -19.22 10.14 20.01
N LEU A 210 -18.60 11.25 20.40
CA LEU A 210 -17.22 11.58 20.00
C LEU A 210 -16.24 10.54 20.54
N HIS A 211 -16.39 10.12 21.80
CA HIS A 211 -15.55 9.09 22.41
C HIS A 211 -15.72 7.74 21.72
N ALA A 212 -16.96 7.34 21.40
CA ALA A 212 -17.25 6.12 20.67
C ALA A 212 -16.58 6.13 19.28
N LYS A 213 -16.75 7.22 18.52
CA LYS A 213 -16.13 7.40 17.19
C LYS A 213 -14.60 7.36 17.27
N LEU A 214 -13.99 8.10 18.19
CA LEU A 214 -12.53 8.08 18.35
C LEU A 214 -12.01 6.71 18.79
N THR A 215 -12.76 5.99 19.63
CA THR A 215 -12.42 4.62 20.07
C THR A 215 -12.51 3.63 18.91
N GLU A 216 -13.54 3.74 18.07
CA GLU A 216 -13.69 2.93 16.85
C GLU A 216 -12.54 3.18 15.87
N LEU A 217 -12.24 4.44 15.57
CA LEU A 217 -11.13 4.82 14.69
C LEU A 217 -9.78 4.36 15.25
N GLN A 218 -9.59 4.44 16.56
CA GLN A 218 -8.41 3.92 17.25
C GLN A 218 -8.30 2.39 17.12
N ARG A 219 -9.39 1.64 17.32
CA ARG A 219 -9.40 0.16 17.21
C ARG A 219 -9.16 -0.33 15.78
N SER A 220 -9.64 0.43 14.80
CA SER A 220 -9.46 0.15 13.37
C SER A 220 -8.16 0.75 12.80
N TYR A 221 -7.38 1.46 13.61
CA TYR A 221 -6.14 2.14 13.20
C TYR A 221 -6.34 3.12 12.04
N ARG A 222 -7.51 3.78 11.98
CA ARG A 222 -7.85 4.83 11.00
C ARG A 222 -7.43 6.19 11.55
N TRP A 223 -6.13 6.38 11.62
CA TRP A 223 -5.51 7.53 12.27
C TRP A 223 -5.72 8.84 11.48
N ILE A 224 -5.87 8.80 10.16
CA ILE A 224 -6.15 10.02 9.39
C ILE A 224 -7.50 10.61 9.79
N GLU A 225 -8.55 9.79 9.86
CA GLU A 225 -9.88 10.24 10.28
C GLU A 225 -9.91 10.62 11.76
N ALA A 226 -9.20 9.88 12.61
CA ALA A 226 -9.08 10.23 14.02
C ALA A 226 -8.42 11.61 14.18
N TYR A 227 -7.34 11.87 13.44
CA TYR A 227 -6.65 13.15 13.44
C TYR A 227 -7.53 14.27 12.89
N ALA A 228 -8.25 14.03 11.80
CA ALA A 228 -9.19 14.99 11.23
C ALA A 228 -10.28 15.40 12.23
N THR A 229 -10.73 14.45 13.07
CA THR A 229 -11.75 14.67 14.10
C THR A 229 -11.24 15.58 15.24
N VAL A 230 -9.95 15.51 15.58
CA VAL A 230 -9.33 16.32 16.65
C VAL A 230 -8.47 17.48 16.14
N LYS A 231 -8.44 17.71 14.82
CA LYS A 231 -7.61 18.72 14.17
C LYS A 231 -7.97 20.12 14.69
N GLY A 232 -6.95 20.87 15.13
CA GLY A 232 -7.12 22.20 15.73
C GLY A 232 -7.19 22.19 17.27
N LEU A 233 -7.39 21.03 17.91
CA LEU A 233 -7.48 20.94 19.38
C LEU A 233 -6.18 21.41 20.05
N ARG A 234 -5.05 21.06 19.47
CA ARG A 234 -3.74 21.46 19.99
C ARG A 234 -3.55 22.97 19.93
N GLU A 235 -3.83 23.56 18.77
CA GLU A 235 -3.71 25.00 18.53
C GLU A 235 -4.58 25.76 19.53
N LEU A 236 -5.82 25.30 19.74
CA LEU A 236 -6.75 25.83 20.73
C LEU A 236 -6.18 25.76 22.16
N CYS A 237 -5.66 24.60 22.58
CA CYS A 237 -5.09 24.42 23.91
C CYS A 237 -3.78 25.21 24.15
N GLN A 238 -3.06 25.59 23.08
CA GLN A 238 -1.81 26.34 23.15
C GLN A 238 -2.00 27.86 23.18
N GLN A 239 -3.24 28.36 23.02
CA GLN A 239 -3.52 29.78 23.11
C GLN A 239 -3.30 30.29 24.54
N ALA A 240 -2.43 31.29 24.69
CA ALA A 240 -2.11 31.88 26.00
C ALA A 240 -3.35 32.46 26.69
N ASP A 241 -4.20 33.13 25.90
CA ASP A 241 -5.39 33.85 26.38
C ASP A 241 -6.69 33.05 26.19
N LEU A 242 -6.62 31.71 26.21
CA LEU A 242 -7.82 30.88 26.07
C LEU A 242 -8.83 31.21 27.20
N PRO A 243 -10.06 31.68 26.88
CA PRO A 243 -11.04 32.03 27.90
C PRO A 243 -11.35 30.85 28.83
N GLN A 244 -11.50 31.14 30.12
CA GLN A 244 -11.78 30.12 31.13
C GLN A 244 -13.09 29.37 30.86
N SER A 245 -14.06 30.07 30.25
CA SER A 245 -15.31 29.53 29.72
C SER A 245 -15.12 28.41 28.69
N VAL A 246 -14.16 28.56 27.78
CA VAL A 246 -13.83 27.51 26.78
C VAL A 246 -12.98 26.42 27.41
N ARG A 247 -12.04 26.79 28.29
CA ARG A 247 -11.17 25.83 28.99
C ARG A 247 -11.98 24.84 29.83
N SER A 248 -13.04 25.29 30.49
CA SER A 248 -13.93 24.41 31.27
C SER A 248 -14.79 23.48 30.39
N LEU A 249 -15.05 23.82 29.13
CA LEU A 249 -15.79 22.96 28.20
C LEU A 249 -14.94 21.80 27.64
N LEU A 250 -13.61 21.92 27.58
CA LEU A 250 -12.74 20.88 27.00
C LEU A 250 -12.94 19.48 27.63
N PRO A 251 -12.96 19.30 28.96
CA PRO A 251 -13.21 17.99 29.59
C PRO A 251 -14.66 17.49 29.43
N HIS A 252 -15.60 18.40 29.15
CA HIS A 252 -17.00 18.08 28.87
C HIS A 252 -17.21 17.59 27.44
N VAL A 253 -16.32 17.96 26.51
CA VAL A 253 -16.38 17.52 25.11
C VAL A 253 -15.51 16.30 24.86
N PHE A 254 -14.26 16.32 25.33
CA PHE A 254 -13.25 15.33 24.98
C PHE A 254 -12.90 14.45 26.19
N PHE A 255 -13.07 13.15 26.03
CA PHE A 255 -12.48 12.18 26.96
C PHE A 255 -10.96 12.18 26.82
N ASN A 256 -10.23 12.33 27.92
CA ASN A 256 -8.76 12.45 27.94
C ASN A 256 -8.23 13.48 26.92
N TYR A 257 -8.85 14.66 26.84
CA TYR A 257 -8.46 15.72 25.91
C TYR A 257 -6.94 16.04 25.88
N PRO A 258 -6.16 15.96 26.98
CA PRO A 258 -4.73 16.27 26.92
C PRO A 258 -3.95 15.30 26.03
N MET A 259 -4.35 14.02 25.99
CA MET A 259 -3.77 13.01 25.10
C MET A 259 -3.95 13.41 23.63
N TRP A 260 -5.17 13.75 23.24
CA TRP A 260 -5.47 14.17 21.86
C TRP A 260 -4.81 15.51 21.50
N ALA A 261 -4.74 16.44 22.44
CA ALA A 261 -4.09 17.74 22.24
C ALA A 261 -2.57 17.62 22.11
N ALA A 262 -1.94 16.62 22.74
CA ALA A 262 -0.51 16.38 22.66
C ALA A 262 -0.08 15.67 21.37
N TRP A 263 -0.99 14.93 20.72
CA TRP A 263 -0.70 14.04 19.59
C TRP A 263 -0.11 14.76 18.37
N ARG A 264 0.99 14.25 17.82
CA ARG A 264 1.68 14.78 16.63
C ARG A 264 2.07 13.66 15.65
N PRO A 265 1.09 13.10 14.91
CA PRO A 265 1.36 12.02 13.97
C PRO A 265 2.18 12.49 12.77
N ASN A 266 2.89 11.55 12.13
CA ASN A 266 3.40 11.76 10.78
C ASN A 266 2.31 11.42 9.75
N LEU A 267 1.56 12.43 9.31
CA LEU A 267 0.40 12.23 8.42
C LEU A 267 0.78 11.58 7.08
N ALA A 268 1.89 12.00 6.45
CA ALA A 268 2.31 11.43 5.17
C ALA A 268 2.58 9.92 5.26
N ARG A 269 3.19 9.48 6.36
CA ARG A 269 3.43 8.07 6.65
C ARG A 269 2.11 7.30 6.85
N ILE A 270 1.20 7.85 7.66
CA ILE A 270 -0.08 7.19 7.95
C ILE A 270 -0.94 7.09 6.68
N GLU A 271 -0.98 8.14 5.85
CA GLU A 271 -1.68 8.14 4.55
C GLU A 271 -1.15 7.01 3.65
N ASP A 272 0.17 6.87 3.56
CA ASP A 272 0.80 5.77 2.82
C ASP A 272 0.42 4.40 3.37
N TRP A 273 0.35 4.25 4.70
CA TRP A 273 -0.01 2.99 5.34
C TRP A 273 -1.48 2.61 5.09
N GLU A 274 -2.41 3.54 5.34
CA GLU A 274 -3.85 3.29 5.15
C GLU A 274 -4.20 3.01 3.67
N LEU A 275 -3.45 3.58 2.73
CA LEU A 275 -3.68 3.37 1.30
C LEU A 275 -3.10 2.06 0.75
N LYS A 276 -1.90 1.66 1.21
CA LYS A 276 -1.12 0.58 0.58
C LYS A 276 -1.16 -0.75 1.33
N VAL A 277 -1.57 -0.76 2.60
CA VAL A 277 -1.59 -1.97 3.42
C VAL A 277 -2.94 -2.65 3.33
N GLU A 278 -2.95 -3.95 3.03
CA GLU A 278 -4.20 -4.72 2.93
C GLU A 278 -4.88 -4.89 4.31
N PRO A 279 -6.21 -5.01 4.39
CA PRO A 279 -6.93 -5.12 5.67
C PRO A 279 -6.44 -6.27 6.56
N PHE A 280 -6.08 -7.42 5.96
CA PHE A 280 -5.52 -8.56 6.69
C PHE A 280 -4.15 -8.24 7.31
N GLN A 281 -3.29 -7.50 6.60
CA GLN A 281 -1.99 -7.07 7.09
C GLN A 281 -2.14 -5.98 8.16
N GLN A 282 -3.06 -5.04 7.97
CA GLN A 282 -3.40 -4.00 8.95
C GLN A 282 -3.80 -4.60 10.30
N SER A 283 -4.63 -5.65 10.31
CA SER A 283 -5.02 -6.32 11.56
C SER A 283 -3.82 -6.89 12.34
N GLN A 284 -2.79 -7.37 11.63
CA GLN A 284 -1.58 -7.91 12.23
C GLN A 284 -0.59 -6.82 12.66
N LEU A 285 -0.57 -5.70 11.93
CA LEU A 285 0.29 -4.55 12.21
C LEU A 285 -0.26 -3.61 13.27
N GLY A 286 -1.42 -3.91 13.86
CA GLY A 286 -2.11 -3.01 14.80
C GLY A 286 -1.23 -2.43 15.91
N ILE A 287 -0.39 -3.25 16.55
CA ILE A 287 0.54 -2.78 17.60
C ILE A 287 1.56 -1.79 17.04
N VAL A 288 2.01 -2.00 15.80
CA VAL A 288 2.97 -1.12 15.12
C VAL A 288 2.29 0.17 14.67
N PHE A 289 1.07 0.10 14.15
CA PHE A 289 0.28 1.27 13.80
C PHE A 289 -0.06 2.13 15.03
N ALA A 290 -0.30 1.51 16.19
CA ALA A 290 -0.52 2.23 17.44
C ALA A 290 0.65 3.13 17.85
N LEU A 291 1.87 2.87 17.37
CA LEU A 291 3.05 3.69 17.66
C LEU A 291 2.97 5.11 17.07
N GLU A 292 2.23 5.29 15.98
CA GLU A 292 1.90 6.60 15.39
C GLU A 292 0.61 7.21 15.98
N GLY A 293 -0.10 6.45 16.80
CA GLY A 293 -1.29 6.91 17.51
C GLY A 293 -0.98 7.83 18.70
N PRO A 294 -2.02 8.40 19.31
CA PRO A 294 -1.88 9.24 20.50
C PRO A 294 -1.33 8.44 21.69
N ASP A 295 -0.61 9.11 22.59
CA ASP A 295 -0.07 8.48 23.79
C ASP A 295 -1.17 8.20 24.82
N THR A 296 -1.65 6.97 24.86
CA THR A 296 -2.66 6.51 25.81
C THR A 296 -2.12 6.32 27.23
N THR A 297 -0.82 6.52 27.46
CA THR A 297 -0.22 6.42 28.80
C THR A 297 -0.43 7.72 29.59
N PRO A 298 -0.23 7.71 30.92
CA PRO A 298 -0.29 8.92 31.73
C PRO A 298 0.75 9.99 31.35
N GLN A 299 1.75 9.66 30.53
CA GLN A 299 2.85 10.58 30.17
C GLN A 299 2.45 11.61 29.12
N GLN A 300 1.40 11.36 28.34
CA GLN A 300 0.83 12.28 27.35
C GLN A 300 1.87 12.86 26.38
N ARG A 301 2.79 12.02 25.92
CA ARG A 301 3.78 12.33 24.91
C ARG A 301 3.11 12.55 23.56
N ALA A 302 3.86 13.12 22.63
CA ALA A 302 3.35 13.42 21.29
C ALA A 302 2.92 12.19 20.49
N LEU A 303 3.52 11.02 20.76
CA LEU A 303 3.21 9.74 20.12
C LEU A 303 3.45 8.62 21.14
N LEU A 304 2.71 7.52 21.02
CA LEU A 304 2.84 6.36 21.92
C LEU A 304 4.27 5.79 21.95
N ARG A 305 5.01 5.84 20.83
CA ARG A 305 6.40 5.37 20.77
C ARG A 305 7.39 6.17 21.63
N TYR A 306 7.00 7.36 22.09
CA TYR A 306 7.84 8.19 22.95
C TYR A 306 7.55 8.01 24.44
N SER A 307 6.67 7.08 24.78
CA SER A 307 6.28 6.76 26.15
C SER A 307 7.13 5.63 26.71
N ASP A 308 7.54 5.72 27.98
CA ASP A 308 8.41 4.73 28.62
C ASP A 308 7.72 3.36 28.82
N VAL A 309 6.39 3.32 28.66
CA VAL A 309 5.51 2.14 28.81
C VAL A 309 4.96 1.67 27.45
N GLY A 310 5.60 2.04 26.33
CA GLY A 310 5.12 1.77 24.96
C GLY A 310 4.73 0.31 24.69
N ALA A 311 3.88 0.11 23.66
CA ALA A 311 3.09 -1.10 23.35
C ALA A 311 3.80 -2.47 23.28
N PHE A 312 5.13 -2.53 23.44
CA PHE A 312 5.90 -3.75 23.62
C PHE A 312 6.22 -3.96 25.11
N THR A 313 5.20 -4.20 25.92
CA THR A 313 5.28 -4.39 27.38
C THR A 313 6.15 -5.58 27.84
N ASN A 314 6.61 -6.42 26.91
CA ASN A 314 7.48 -7.58 27.20
C ASN A 314 8.99 -7.30 27.05
N CYS A 315 9.42 -6.10 26.69
CA CYS A 315 10.84 -5.71 26.71
C CYS A 315 11.31 -5.36 28.14
N ARG A 316 11.18 -6.31 29.09
CA ARG A 316 11.73 -6.19 30.46
C ARG A 316 13.23 -6.52 30.57
N ALA A 317 13.93 -6.64 29.45
CA ALA A 317 15.39 -6.73 29.43
C ALA A 317 15.93 -5.38 28.94
N GLU A 318 16.62 -4.68 29.84
CA GLU A 318 17.24 -3.35 29.67
C GLU A 318 17.76 -3.07 28.25
N PRO A 319 17.45 -1.87 27.73
CA PRO A 319 18.52 -0.97 27.30
C PRO A 319 18.28 0.47 27.80
N PRO A 320 19.29 1.37 27.79
CA PRO A 320 19.14 2.72 28.35
C PRO A 320 18.09 3.53 27.58
N PRO A 321 17.47 4.56 28.20
CA PRO A 321 16.33 5.31 27.67
C PRO A 321 16.54 6.02 26.31
N LYS A 322 17.76 5.99 25.75
CA LYS A 322 18.05 6.49 24.40
C LYS A 322 17.88 5.43 23.30
N ALA A 323 18.20 4.16 23.58
CA ALA A 323 18.19 3.11 22.56
C ALA A 323 16.78 2.61 22.20
N GLY A 324 15.81 2.65 23.13
CA GLY A 324 14.43 2.22 22.87
C GLY A 324 13.72 3.08 21.82
N LYS A 325 13.94 4.40 21.88
CA LYS A 325 13.42 5.35 20.87
C LYS A 325 13.98 5.06 19.49
N ASP A 326 15.29 4.85 19.39
CA ASP A 326 15.97 4.53 18.13
C ASP A 326 15.50 3.19 17.54
N ILE A 327 15.12 2.23 18.38
CA ILE A 327 14.56 0.93 17.97
C ILE A 327 13.18 1.08 17.34
N LEU A 328 12.27 1.82 17.99
CA LEU A 328 10.91 2.00 17.46
C LEU A 328 10.91 2.90 16.21
N ASP A 329 11.71 3.96 16.19
CA ASP A 329 11.86 4.79 14.99
C ASP A 329 12.45 3.96 13.83
N LYS A 330 13.44 3.09 14.10
CA LYS A 330 13.99 2.18 13.08
C LYS A 330 12.96 1.14 12.61
N LEU A 331 12.15 0.59 13.51
CA LEU A 331 11.05 -0.32 13.17
C LEU A 331 10.07 0.35 12.19
N LEU A 332 9.63 1.57 12.49
CA LEU A 332 8.67 2.28 11.64
C LEU A 332 9.27 2.64 10.28
N ASN A 333 10.52 3.07 10.23
CA ASN A 333 11.20 3.32 8.95
C ASN A 333 11.34 2.04 8.12
N LEU A 334 11.54 0.88 8.75
CA LEU A 334 11.59 -0.40 8.05
C LEU A 334 10.20 -0.85 7.56
N LEU A 335 9.13 -0.44 8.24
CA LEU A 335 7.77 -0.66 7.74
C LEU A 335 7.51 0.23 6.52
N ASP A 336 7.93 1.49 6.55
CA ASP A 336 7.87 2.39 5.39
C ASP A 336 8.62 1.78 4.19
N ASP A 337 9.83 1.26 4.41
CA ASP A 337 10.63 0.57 3.40
C ASP A 337 9.90 -0.67 2.85
N ALA A 338 9.27 -1.46 3.72
CA ALA A 338 8.53 -2.66 3.32
C ALA A 338 7.29 -2.32 2.48
N ILE A 339 6.53 -1.30 2.88
CA ILE A 339 5.36 -0.81 2.17
C ILE A 339 5.75 -0.25 0.79
N ALA A 340 6.89 0.44 0.70
CA ALA A 340 7.42 0.94 -0.56
C ALA A 340 7.83 -0.19 -1.54
N ILE A 341 8.18 -1.38 -1.03
CA ILE A 341 8.57 -2.53 -1.85
C ILE A 341 7.35 -3.34 -2.31
N GLY A 342 6.38 -3.58 -1.43
CA GLY A 342 5.14 -4.30 -1.77
C GLY A 342 4.66 -5.30 -0.71
N PRO A 343 3.49 -5.92 -0.91
CA PRO A 343 2.83 -6.77 0.10
C PRO A 343 3.70 -7.94 0.59
N ARG A 344 4.55 -8.56 -0.24
CA ARG A 344 5.43 -9.65 0.27
C ARG A 344 6.54 -9.16 1.20
N ALA A 345 6.98 -7.91 1.04
CA ALA A 345 7.91 -7.29 1.97
C ALA A 345 7.24 -6.97 3.32
N ILE A 346 5.96 -6.57 3.29
CA ILE A 346 5.15 -6.40 4.50
C ILE A 346 4.98 -7.75 5.22
N ASP A 347 4.75 -8.85 4.49
CA ASP A 347 4.66 -10.19 5.10
C ASP A 347 5.96 -10.60 5.80
N LEU A 348 7.11 -10.30 5.20
CA LEU A 348 8.43 -10.52 5.81
C LEU A 348 8.61 -9.68 7.08
N PHE A 349 8.19 -8.40 7.05
CA PHE A 349 8.17 -7.52 8.22
C PHE A 349 7.32 -8.12 9.35
N ILE A 350 6.08 -8.50 9.05
CA ILE A 350 5.13 -9.06 10.02
C ILE A 350 5.72 -10.33 10.64
N HIS A 351 6.29 -11.22 9.82
CA HIS A 351 6.85 -12.46 10.33
C HIS A 351 7.98 -12.20 11.33
N LEU A 352 9.00 -11.42 10.95
CA LEU A 352 10.16 -11.16 11.78
C LEU A 352 9.83 -10.32 13.03
N CYS A 353 9.07 -9.24 12.86
CA CYS A 353 8.90 -8.20 13.89
C CYS A 353 7.65 -8.38 14.74
N VAL A 354 6.62 -9.10 14.26
CA VAL A 354 5.34 -9.27 14.97
C VAL A 354 5.14 -10.71 15.43
N ARG A 355 5.36 -11.72 14.57
CA ARG A 355 5.04 -13.12 14.88
C ARG A 355 6.15 -13.85 15.65
N THR A 356 7.39 -13.83 15.15
CA THR A 356 8.47 -14.67 15.67
C THR A 356 9.08 -14.10 16.96
N SER A 357 8.98 -12.79 17.18
CA SER A 357 9.69 -12.10 18.24
C SER A 357 8.75 -11.69 19.39
N SER A 358 8.76 -12.45 20.50
CA SER A 358 8.11 -12.00 21.75
C SER A 358 8.76 -10.73 22.32
N THR A 359 10.01 -10.44 21.91
CA THR A 359 10.76 -9.21 22.22
C THR A 359 11.42 -8.68 20.96
N LEU A 360 11.19 -7.39 20.65
CA LEU A 360 11.80 -6.74 19.49
C LEU A 360 13.30 -6.53 19.74
N ARG A 361 14.16 -7.14 18.92
CA ARG A 361 15.62 -7.08 19.06
C ARG A 361 16.27 -6.37 17.87
N TRP A 362 17.39 -5.68 18.12
CA TRP A 362 18.16 -5.02 17.06
C TRP A 362 18.65 -5.98 15.97
N ARG A 363 18.95 -7.23 16.34
CA ARG A 363 19.31 -8.29 15.39
C ARG A 363 18.19 -8.56 14.38
N THR A 364 16.94 -8.62 14.84
CA THR A 364 15.76 -8.83 13.98
C THR A 364 15.58 -7.65 13.02
N LEU A 365 15.67 -6.42 13.53
CA LEU A 365 15.58 -5.21 12.69
C LEU A 365 16.71 -5.15 11.64
N ARG A 366 17.92 -5.55 12.02
CA ARG A 366 19.06 -5.64 11.09
C ARG A 366 18.82 -6.70 10.02
N GLN A 367 18.32 -7.87 10.40
CA GLN A 367 18.01 -8.95 9.47
C GLN A 367 16.94 -8.53 8.47
N LEU A 368 15.86 -7.89 8.94
CA LEU A 368 14.82 -7.31 8.09
C LEU A 368 15.40 -6.24 7.16
N SER A 369 16.17 -5.28 7.69
CA SER A 369 16.80 -4.22 6.90
C SER A 369 17.66 -4.75 5.75
N LEU A 370 18.38 -5.86 5.98
CA LEU A 370 19.16 -6.51 4.93
C LEU A 370 18.26 -7.20 3.89
N GLY A 371 17.18 -7.85 4.33
CA GLY A 371 16.20 -8.44 3.41
C GLY A 371 15.54 -7.39 2.51
N LEU A 372 15.09 -6.29 3.10
CA LEU A 372 14.46 -5.17 2.38
C LEU A 372 15.45 -4.40 1.48
N SER A 373 16.75 -4.41 1.80
CA SER A 373 17.78 -3.75 0.97
C SER A 373 17.87 -4.30 -0.46
N LEU A 374 17.35 -5.51 -0.71
CA LEU A 374 17.25 -6.09 -2.04
C LEU A 374 16.25 -5.35 -2.95
N ARG A 375 15.30 -4.59 -2.38
CA ARG A 375 14.27 -3.83 -3.10
C ARG A 375 13.50 -4.65 -4.15
N HIS A 376 13.33 -5.94 -3.90
CA HIS A 376 12.69 -6.86 -4.83
C HIS A 376 11.68 -7.74 -4.09
N GLU A 377 10.41 -7.61 -4.45
CA GLU A 377 9.31 -8.24 -3.73
C GLU A 377 9.38 -9.79 -3.73
N PRO A 378 9.66 -10.47 -4.86
CA PRO A 378 9.90 -11.92 -4.84
C PRO A 378 11.03 -12.36 -3.92
N ALA A 379 12.08 -11.54 -3.74
CA ALA A 379 13.16 -11.90 -2.83
C ALA A 379 12.70 -11.82 -1.37
N ALA A 380 11.87 -10.84 -1.02
CA ALA A 380 11.26 -10.76 0.31
C ALA A 380 10.35 -11.98 0.58
N GLN A 381 9.59 -12.42 -0.43
CA GLN A 381 8.78 -13.65 -0.34
C GLN A 381 9.64 -14.87 -0.06
N THR A 382 10.69 -15.10 -0.86
CA THR A 382 11.60 -16.24 -0.67
C THR A 382 12.24 -16.23 0.73
N LEU A 383 12.65 -15.06 1.24
CA LEU A 383 13.16 -14.93 2.60
C LEU A 383 12.09 -15.23 3.66
N CYS A 384 10.85 -14.82 3.44
CA CYS A 384 9.75 -15.11 4.35
C CYS A 384 9.42 -16.61 4.39
N ASP A 385 9.37 -17.27 3.23
CA ASP A 385 9.12 -18.70 3.13
C ASP A 385 10.26 -19.52 3.74
N PHE A 386 11.50 -19.08 3.54
CA PHE A 386 12.65 -19.63 4.23
C PHE A 386 12.48 -19.61 5.74
N LEU A 387 12.14 -18.47 6.34
CA LEU A 387 11.98 -18.37 7.78
C LEU A 387 10.83 -19.25 8.30
N ARG A 388 9.67 -19.23 7.62
CA ARG A 388 8.52 -20.09 7.96
C ARG A 388 8.90 -21.58 7.90
N SER A 389 9.70 -21.97 6.92
CA SER A 389 10.15 -23.36 6.76
C SER A 389 11.08 -23.86 7.86
N MET A 390 11.70 -22.91 8.58
CA MET A 390 12.64 -23.19 9.66
C MET A 390 11.97 -23.24 11.03
N GLU A 391 10.75 -22.71 11.14
CA GLU A 391 9.93 -22.68 12.36
C GLU A 391 8.91 -23.83 12.42
N HIS A 392 8.33 -24.21 11.27
CA HIS A 392 7.27 -25.21 11.19
C HIS A 392 7.73 -26.52 10.53
N GLU A 393 7.02 -27.62 10.83
CA GLU A 393 7.16 -28.87 10.08
C GLU A 393 6.51 -28.73 8.71
N VAL A 394 7.30 -28.27 7.74
CA VAL A 394 6.92 -28.28 6.31
C VAL A 394 7.28 -29.63 5.69
N SER A 395 6.57 -30.01 4.63
CA SER A 395 6.89 -31.21 3.88
C SER A 395 8.35 -31.19 3.38
N ILE A 396 8.96 -32.38 3.24
CA ILE A 396 10.34 -32.51 2.76
C ILE A 396 10.50 -31.80 1.42
N ARG A 397 9.51 -31.95 0.52
CA ARG A 397 9.49 -31.35 -0.80
C ARG A 397 9.54 -29.82 -0.73
N ASP A 398 8.65 -29.22 0.04
CA ASP A 398 8.58 -27.75 0.15
C ASP A 398 9.86 -27.18 0.78
N ARG A 399 10.41 -27.85 1.80
CA ARG A 399 11.69 -27.46 2.41
C ARG A 399 12.82 -27.47 1.38
N MET A 400 12.87 -28.48 0.49
CA MET A 400 13.87 -28.52 -0.57
C MET A 400 13.71 -27.39 -1.57
N MET A 401 12.48 -27.12 -2.03
CA MET A 401 12.21 -26.06 -2.99
C MET A 401 12.58 -24.70 -2.40
N ILE A 402 12.14 -24.41 -1.18
CA ILE A 402 12.46 -23.18 -0.47
C ILE A 402 13.98 -23.01 -0.32
N LEU A 403 14.71 -24.05 0.10
CA LEU A 403 16.17 -23.99 0.20
C LEU A 403 16.83 -23.76 -1.15
N THR A 404 16.36 -24.43 -2.20
CA THR A 404 16.88 -24.29 -3.57
C THR A 404 16.72 -22.86 -4.07
N ASP A 405 15.60 -22.22 -3.78
CA ASP A 405 15.32 -20.83 -4.19
C ASP A 405 16.07 -19.81 -3.32
N THR A 406 16.26 -20.08 -2.04
CA THR A 406 16.86 -19.14 -1.09
C THR A 406 18.39 -19.10 -1.16
N LEU A 407 19.04 -20.24 -1.40
CA LEU A 407 20.50 -20.33 -1.43
C LEU A 407 21.18 -19.37 -2.45
N PRO A 408 20.68 -19.23 -3.69
CA PRO A 408 21.18 -18.24 -4.64
C PRO A 408 21.06 -16.80 -4.12
N LEU A 409 19.98 -16.46 -3.41
CA LEU A 409 19.82 -15.14 -2.81
C LEU A 409 20.91 -14.87 -1.77
N PHE A 410 21.26 -15.87 -0.95
CA PHE A 410 22.36 -15.72 0.01
C PHE A 410 23.72 -15.62 -0.67
N LEU A 411 23.94 -16.35 -1.77
CA LEU A 411 25.19 -16.27 -2.51
C LEU A 411 25.46 -14.85 -3.04
N SER A 412 24.39 -14.12 -3.42
CA SER A 412 24.49 -12.76 -3.94
C SER A 412 24.98 -11.72 -2.91
N SER A 413 24.92 -12.02 -1.60
CA SER A 413 25.19 -11.03 -0.54
C SER A 413 25.75 -11.66 0.74
N GLY A 414 27.03 -11.37 1.04
CA GLY A 414 27.69 -11.77 2.29
C GLY A 414 26.94 -11.34 3.57
N PRO A 415 26.38 -10.12 3.65
CA PRO A 415 25.52 -9.73 4.77
C PRO A 415 24.29 -10.63 4.97
N LEU A 416 23.64 -11.09 3.88
CA LEU A 416 22.51 -12.02 3.98
C LEU A 416 22.96 -13.40 4.48
N GLN A 417 24.12 -13.88 4.04
CA GLN A 417 24.70 -15.14 4.55
C GLN A 417 24.88 -15.10 6.07
N LYS A 418 25.37 -13.97 6.61
CA LYS A 418 25.50 -13.78 8.05
C LYS A 418 24.16 -13.68 8.77
N ALA A 419 23.23 -12.89 8.22
CA ALA A 419 21.97 -12.58 8.89
C ALA A 419 20.93 -13.71 8.84
N PHE A 420 20.90 -14.49 7.76
CA PHE A 420 19.94 -15.57 7.55
C PHE A 420 20.61 -16.95 7.55
N GLY A 421 21.77 -17.09 6.91
CA GLY A 421 22.47 -18.38 6.79
C GLY A 421 23.07 -18.86 8.11
N HIS A 422 24.05 -18.13 8.64
CA HIS A 422 24.72 -18.48 9.90
C HIS A 422 23.77 -18.37 11.11
N ALA A 423 22.86 -17.41 11.08
CA ALA A 423 21.89 -17.22 12.15
C ALA A 423 20.94 -18.41 12.37
N ASN A 424 20.66 -19.16 11.30
CA ASN A 424 19.73 -20.29 11.31
C ASN A 424 20.44 -21.63 11.09
N ASP A 425 21.76 -21.70 11.34
CA ASP A 425 22.57 -22.92 11.22
C ASP A 425 22.41 -23.68 9.90
N LEU A 426 22.35 -22.93 8.79
CA LEU A 426 22.12 -23.51 7.46
C LEU A 426 23.20 -24.54 7.08
N THR A 427 24.41 -24.38 7.61
CA THR A 427 25.53 -25.31 7.44
C THR A 427 25.23 -26.72 7.98
N ILE A 428 24.28 -26.86 8.91
CA ILE A 428 23.85 -28.15 9.48
C ILE A 428 22.51 -28.55 8.89
N ARG A 429 21.55 -27.62 8.83
CA ARG A 429 20.18 -27.92 8.42
C ARG A 429 20.05 -28.26 6.94
N ALA A 430 20.82 -27.60 6.06
CA ALA A 430 20.68 -27.83 4.62
C ALA A 430 21.22 -29.22 4.17
N PRO A 431 22.40 -29.69 4.64
CA PRO A 431 22.82 -31.08 4.41
C PRO A 431 21.84 -32.12 4.98
N LYS A 432 21.25 -31.84 6.15
CA LYS A 432 20.23 -32.72 6.75
C LYS A 432 18.98 -32.80 5.87
N ALA A 433 18.50 -31.66 5.37
CA ALA A 433 17.35 -31.62 4.45
C ALA A 433 17.63 -32.39 3.16
N LEU A 434 18.83 -32.26 2.57
CA LEU A 434 19.22 -33.06 1.42
C LEU A 434 19.25 -34.55 1.75
N SER A 435 19.83 -34.96 2.88
CA SER A 435 19.88 -36.37 3.28
C SER A 435 18.48 -36.98 3.51
N GLU A 436 17.56 -36.22 4.13
CA GLU A 436 16.16 -36.62 4.29
C GLU A 436 15.47 -36.79 2.93
N ALA A 437 15.69 -35.83 2.02
CA ALA A 437 15.17 -35.89 0.67
C ALA A 437 15.71 -37.09 -0.12
N GLN A 438 17.01 -37.36 -0.04
CA GLN A 438 17.65 -38.49 -0.69
C GLN A 438 17.08 -39.84 -0.20
N LYS A 439 16.88 -39.98 1.12
CA LYS A 439 16.21 -41.18 1.69
C LYS A 439 14.77 -41.30 1.20
N HIS A 440 14.03 -40.19 1.15
CA HIS A 440 12.67 -40.19 0.64
C HIS A 440 12.62 -40.59 -0.84
N PHE A 441 13.52 -40.05 -1.66
CA PHE A 441 13.68 -40.40 -3.06
C PHE A 441 13.94 -41.90 -3.24
N CYS A 442 14.88 -42.49 -2.50
CA CYS A 442 15.13 -43.94 -2.54
C CYS A 442 13.86 -44.74 -2.20
N SER A 443 13.06 -44.29 -1.24
CA SER A 443 11.79 -44.95 -0.91
C SER A 443 10.76 -44.87 -2.04
N LEU A 444 10.70 -43.74 -2.77
CA LEU A 444 9.83 -43.57 -3.94
C LEU A 444 10.29 -44.44 -5.12
N LEU A 445 11.61 -44.54 -5.29
CA LEU A 445 12.25 -45.35 -6.32
C LEU A 445 11.92 -46.84 -6.11
N ILE A 446 12.10 -47.36 -4.88
CA ILE A 446 11.75 -48.75 -4.53
C ILE A 446 10.27 -49.05 -4.78
N LYS A 447 9.38 -48.09 -4.44
CA LYS A 447 7.94 -48.21 -4.66
C LYS A 447 7.51 -48.01 -6.12
N ARG A 448 8.42 -47.61 -7.02
CA ARG A 448 8.18 -47.33 -8.44
C ARG A 448 7.02 -46.35 -8.68
N VAL A 449 6.96 -45.29 -7.90
CA VAL A 449 5.91 -44.27 -8.03
C VAL A 449 6.25 -43.31 -9.17
N SER A 450 5.26 -42.89 -9.98
CA SER A 450 5.45 -41.97 -11.12
C SER A 450 6.07 -40.63 -10.75
N ILE A 451 5.92 -40.17 -9.50
CA ILE A 451 6.49 -38.90 -9.01
C ILE A 451 7.99 -38.98 -8.69
N ALA A 452 8.60 -40.16 -8.76
CA ALA A 452 10.01 -40.34 -8.41
C ALA A 452 10.93 -39.53 -9.32
N GLU A 453 10.63 -39.41 -10.62
CA GLU A 453 11.43 -38.63 -11.57
C GLU A 453 11.44 -37.14 -11.22
N SER A 454 10.25 -36.53 -11.08
CA SER A 454 10.13 -35.11 -10.72
C SER A 454 10.79 -34.81 -9.37
N PHE A 455 10.62 -35.68 -8.38
CA PHE A 455 11.24 -35.51 -7.07
C PHE A 455 12.77 -35.68 -7.14
N GLY A 456 13.27 -36.58 -7.98
CA GLY A 456 14.71 -36.73 -8.23
C GLY A 456 15.33 -35.47 -8.83
N LEU A 457 14.65 -34.82 -9.80
CA LEU A 457 15.11 -33.54 -10.34
C LEU A 457 15.16 -32.43 -9.27
N GLU A 458 14.25 -32.44 -8.30
CA GLU A 458 14.26 -31.53 -7.15
C GLU A 458 15.42 -31.84 -6.20
N VAL A 459 15.72 -33.10 -5.91
CA VAL A 459 16.91 -33.52 -5.11
C VAL A 459 18.18 -33.02 -5.77
N ARG A 460 18.31 -33.20 -7.09
CA ARG A 460 19.44 -32.69 -7.85
C ARG A 460 19.55 -31.16 -7.74
N SER A 461 18.42 -30.45 -7.90
CA SER A 461 18.40 -28.99 -7.88
C SER A 461 18.87 -28.44 -6.53
N LEU A 462 18.42 -29.03 -5.42
CA LEU A 462 18.93 -28.69 -4.09
C LEU A 462 20.42 -29.02 -3.95
N GLY A 463 20.84 -30.19 -4.43
CA GLY A 463 22.25 -30.59 -4.41
C GLY A 463 23.16 -29.62 -5.15
N LEU A 464 22.75 -29.14 -6.33
CA LEU A 464 23.47 -28.12 -7.08
C LEU A 464 23.45 -26.76 -6.38
N ALA A 465 22.33 -26.34 -5.80
CA ALA A 465 22.27 -25.11 -5.03
C ALA A 465 23.24 -25.13 -3.83
N LEU A 466 23.38 -26.28 -3.17
CA LEU A 466 24.36 -26.49 -2.09
C LEU A 466 25.80 -26.51 -2.60
N LEU A 467 26.04 -27.13 -3.76
CA LEU A 467 27.35 -27.14 -4.39
C LEU A 467 27.81 -25.72 -4.74
N HIS A 468 26.92 -24.88 -5.28
CA HIS A 468 27.25 -23.49 -5.60
C HIS A 468 27.38 -22.58 -4.37
N SER A 469 26.88 -23.01 -3.21
CA SER A 469 26.94 -22.26 -1.96
C SER A 469 28.27 -22.44 -1.21
N ASN A 470 29.37 -22.02 -1.85
CA ASN A 470 30.75 -22.22 -1.39
C ASN A 470 31.06 -21.70 0.02
N TRP A 471 30.34 -20.68 0.49
CA TRP A 471 30.49 -20.10 1.83
C TRP A 471 30.21 -21.09 2.98
N MET A 472 29.50 -22.19 2.71
CA MET A 472 29.22 -23.25 3.69
C MET A 472 30.25 -24.39 3.68
N HIS A 473 31.04 -24.52 2.61
CA HIS A 473 31.87 -25.71 2.36
C HIS A 473 32.94 -25.94 3.42
N SER A 474 33.43 -24.88 4.05
CA SER A 474 34.44 -24.94 5.12
C SER A 474 34.01 -25.75 6.35
N ARG A 475 32.70 -25.99 6.51
CA ARG A 475 32.13 -26.77 7.63
C ARG A 475 31.65 -28.16 7.23
N TRP A 476 31.81 -28.56 5.97
CA TRP A 476 31.33 -29.84 5.47
C TRP A 476 32.47 -30.84 5.28
N LYS A 477 32.15 -32.13 5.40
CA LYS A 477 33.11 -33.21 5.18
C LYS A 477 33.47 -33.30 3.69
N PRO A 478 34.73 -33.60 3.32
CA PRO A 478 35.13 -33.75 1.91
C PRO A 478 34.28 -34.76 1.13
N ALA A 479 33.90 -35.87 1.77
CA ALA A 479 33.03 -36.88 1.16
C ALA A 479 31.66 -36.34 0.75
N PHE A 480 31.08 -35.42 1.52
CA PHE A 480 29.81 -34.79 1.17
C PHE A 480 29.98 -33.86 -0.04
N LEU A 481 31.06 -33.09 -0.10
CA LEU A 481 31.36 -32.23 -1.26
C LEU A 481 31.59 -33.05 -2.53
N GLN A 482 32.33 -34.16 -2.42
CA GLN A 482 32.55 -35.07 -3.55
C GLN A 482 31.23 -35.65 -4.06
N MET A 483 30.33 -36.05 -3.16
CA MET A 483 28.99 -36.54 -3.52
C MET A 483 28.16 -35.49 -4.28
N LEU A 484 28.23 -34.22 -3.88
CA LEU A 484 27.58 -33.13 -4.62
C LEU A 484 28.20 -32.89 -6.01
N GLN A 485 29.52 -33.09 -6.17
CA GLN A 485 30.20 -32.94 -7.46
C GLN A 485 29.87 -34.08 -8.44
N THR A 486 29.48 -35.24 -7.94
CA THR A 486 29.11 -36.42 -8.74
C THR A 486 27.63 -36.50 -9.09
N LEU A 487 26.85 -35.42 -8.87
CA LEU A 487 25.43 -35.41 -9.19
C LEU A 487 25.21 -35.54 -10.72
N PRO A 488 24.30 -36.42 -11.18
CA PRO A 488 24.05 -36.63 -12.60
C PRO A 488 23.40 -35.41 -13.26
N SER A 489 23.48 -35.31 -14.59
CA SER A 489 22.77 -34.28 -15.35
C SER A 489 21.25 -34.54 -15.42
N GLU A 490 20.43 -33.53 -15.73
CA GLU A 490 18.97 -33.72 -15.91
C GLU A 490 18.68 -34.71 -17.03
N ASP A 491 19.40 -34.58 -18.15
CA ASP A 491 19.32 -35.49 -19.30
C ASP A 491 19.65 -36.93 -18.89
N GLU A 492 20.63 -37.12 -18.00
CA GLU A 492 21.00 -38.44 -17.49
C GLU A 492 19.93 -39.01 -16.54
N ILE A 493 19.36 -38.18 -15.66
CA ILE A 493 18.27 -38.61 -14.76
C ILE A 493 17.06 -39.05 -15.59
N SER A 494 16.59 -38.20 -16.50
CA SER A 494 15.45 -38.50 -17.35
C SER A 494 15.74 -39.65 -18.31
N GLY A 495 16.96 -39.77 -18.82
CA GLY A 495 17.41 -40.91 -19.60
C GLY A 495 17.32 -42.23 -18.82
N ARG A 496 17.75 -42.23 -17.55
CA ARG A 496 17.65 -43.41 -16.67
C ARG A 496 16.20 -43.76 -16.32
N PHE A 497 15.34 -42.78 -16.04
CA PHE A 497 13.91 -43.01 -15.83
C PHE A 497 13.21 -43.52 -17.09
N HIS A 498 13.59 -43.01 -18.27
CA HIS A 498 13.10 -43.51 -19.54
C HIS A 498 13.50 -44.99 -19.74
N SER A 499 14.75 -45.35 -19.44
CA SER A 499 15.19 -46.75 -19.48
C SER A 499 14.45 -47.64 -18.48
N ILE A 500 14.18 -47.16 -17.26
CA ILE A 500 13.39 -47.89 -16.25
C ILE A 500 11.97 -48.16 -16.76
N ASN A 501 11.35 -47.19 -17.42
CA ASN A 501 9.97 -47.29 -17.91
C ASN A 501 9.85 -48.11 -19.20
N THR A 502 10.92 -48.24 -19.98
CA THR A 502 10.91 -48.92 -21.30
C THR A 502 11.54 -50.31 -21.27
N ALA A 503 12.42 -50.59 -20.32
CA ALA A 503 13.10 -51.89 -20.21
C ALA A 503 12.13 -53.01 -19.80
N LYS A 504 12.19 -54.12 -20.53
CA LYS A 504 11.44 -55.35 -20.20
C LYS A 504 12.18 -56.27 -19.23
N ASP A 505 13.51 -56.15 -19.18
CA ASP A 505 14.36 -56.98 -18.33
C ASP A 505 14.44 -56.39 -16.90
N PRO A 506 13.99 -57.13 -15.86
CA PRO A 506 14.03 -56.66 -14.48
C PRO A 506 15.45 -56.37 -13.97
N LEU A 507 16.49 -57.04 -14.51
CA LEU A 507 17.88 -56.78 -14.11
C LEU A 507 18.37 -55.42 -14.61
N ILE A 508 17.98 -55.02 -15.83
CA ILE A 508 18.30 -53.70 -16.40
C ILE A 508 17.57 -52.61 -15.62
N VAL A 509 16.29 -52.84 -15.29
CA VAL A 509 15.51 -51.93 -14.44
C VAL A 509 16.19 -51.75 -13.08
N GLN A 510 16.59 -52.84 -12.43
CA GLN A 510 17.27 -52.78 -11.13
C GLN A 510 18.62 -52.06 -11.23
N ALA A 511 19.43 -52.31 -12.26
CA ALA A 511 20.71 -51.63 -12.45
C ALA A 511 20.56 -50.11 -12.60
N HIS A 512 19.54 -49.64 -13.34
CA HIS A 512 19.26 -48.20 -13.45
C HIS A 512 18.71 -47.61 -12.13
N MET A 513 17.88 -48.36 -11.40
CA MET A 513 17.41 -47.96 -10.06
C MET A 513 18.57 -47.85 -9.06
N ASP A 514 19.46 -48.83 -9.02
CA ASP A 514 20.63 -48.83 -8.13
C ASP A 514 21.57 -47.68 -8.46
N ALA A 515 21.80 -47.41 -9.75
CA ALA A 515 22.60 -46.28 -10.17
C ALA A 515 21.99 -44.93 -9.73
N LEU A 516 20.66 -44.75 -9.83
CA LEU A 516 19.98 -43.56 -9.31
C LEU A 516 20.04 -43.49 -7.78
N ALA A 517 19.87 -44.62 -7.09
CA ALA A 517 19.97 -44.68 -5.63
C ALA A 517 21.37 -44.33 -5.11
N ILE A 518 22.42 -44.73 -5.83
CA ILE A 518 23.82 -44.41 -5.52
C ILE A 518 24.11 -42.93 -5.83
N THR A 519 23.85 -42.50 -7.06
CA THR A 519 24.29 -41.17 -7.55
C THR A 519 23.44 -40.02 -7.02
N LEU A 520 22.13 -40.23 -6.88
CA LEU A 520 21.20 -39.20 -6.44
C LEU A 520 20.75 -39.40 -5.00
N GLY A 521 20.48 -40.66 -4.62
CA GLY A 521 20.00 -41.05 -3.30
C GLY A 521 21.10 -41.20 -2.24
N ALA A 522 22.38 -41.08 -2.62
CA ALA A 522 23.54 -41.29 -1.75
C ALA A 522 23.47 -42.59 -0.93
N SER A 523 22.84 -43.63 -1.48
CA SER A 523 22.69 -44.91 -0.80
C SER A 523 24.01 -45.68 -0.82
N GLU A 524 24.54 -45.98 0.35
CA GLU A 524 25.55 -47.03 0.51
C GLU A 524 24.83 -48.36 0.28
N VAL A 525 24.99 -48.96 -0.90
CA VAL A 525 24.39 -50.27 -1.18
C VAL A 525 25.04 -51.30 -0.25
N ILE A 526 24.30 -51.75 0.76
CA ILE A 526 24.68 -52.84 1.66
C ILE A 526 24.36 -54.15 0.93
N GLY A 527 25.32 -54.69 0.18
CA GLY A 527 25.22 -56.01 -0.42
C GLY A 527 26.45 -56.36 -1.28
N PRO A 528 26.91 -57.62 -1.30
CA PRO A 528 28.04 -58.06 -2.11
C PRO A 528 27.58 -58.27 -3.55
N ALA A 529 27.10 -57.22 -4.21
CA ALA A 529 27.11 -57.20 -5.65
C ALA A 529 28.51 -56.75 -6.05
N ALA A 530 29.24 -57.62 -6.75
CA ALA A 530 30.55 -57.31 -7.31
C ALA A 530 30.52 -55.90 -7.92
N PRO A 531 31.62 -55.12 -7.82
CA PRO A 531 31.73 -53.88 -8.55
C PRO A 531 31.52 -54.22 -10.02
N CYS A 532 30.31 -53.98 -10.53
CA CYS A 532 30.10 -53.94 -11.95
C CYS A 532 31.05 -52.84 -12.38
N PRO A 533 32.09 -53.17 -13.18
CA PRO A 533 33.09 -52.18 -13.56
C PRO A 533 32.31 -50.97 -14.06
N PRO A 534 32.69 -49.74 -13.69
CA PRO A 534 32.12 -48.57 -14.35
C PRO A 534 32.21 -48.88 -15.83
N PRO A 535 31.08 -48.94 -16.57
CA PRO A 535 31.15 -49.18 -18.00
C PRO A 535 32.20 -48.18 -18.49
N PRO A 536 33.24 -48.66 -19.20
CA PRO A 536 34.40 -47.84 -19.50
C PRO A 536 33.90 -46.50 -20.00
N VAL A 537 34.44 -45.42 -19.44
CA VAL A 537 34.24 -44.05 -19.90
C VAL A 537 34.90 -43.87 -21.28
N THR A 538 34.75 -44.84 -22.17
CA THR A 538 34.56 -44.60 -23.58
C THR A 538 33.10 -44.27 -23.72
N ALA A 539 32.82 -42.99 -23.91
CA ALA A 539 31.56 -42.53 -24.44
C ALA A 539 31.21 -43.39 -25.67
N VAL A 540 30.41 -44.44 -25.48
CA VAL A 540 29.48 -44.87 -26.51
C VAL A 540 28.42 -43.79 -26.49
N THR A 541 28.78 -42.61 -26.99
CA THR A 541 27.83 -41.84 -27.78
C THR A 541 27.27 -42.88 -28.74
N VAL A 542 26.00 -43.24 -28.54
CA VAL A 542 25.21 -43.86 -29.59
C VAL A 542 25.38 -42.89 -30.77
N GLU A 543 26.35 -43.17 -31.64
CA GLU A 543 26.71 -42.28 -32.72
C GLU A 543 25.49 -42.23 -33.61
N GLU A 544 24.75 -41.12 -33.50
CA GLU A 544 23.50 -41.00 -34.22
C GLU A 544 23.77 -41.17 -35.72
N PRO A 545 22.94 -41.94 -36.46
CA PRO A 545 23.21 -42.34 -37.84
C PRO A 545 23.57 -41.18 -38.79
N ILE A 546 23.03 -39.99 -38.52
CA ILE A 546 23.25 -38.78 -39.31
C ILE A 546 24.72 -38.31 -39.34
N TRP A 547 25.53 -38.67 -38.34
CA TRP A 547 26.96 -38.30 -38.33
C TRP A 547 27.81 -39.18 -39.26
N ARG A 548 27.32 -40.37 -39.63
CA ARG A 548 27.99 -41.30 -40.55
C ARG A 548 27.37 -41.33 -41.96
N ALA A 549 26.17 -40.78 -42.12
CA ALA A 549 25.49 -40.75 -43.41
C ALA A 549 26.29 -39.94 -44.46
N PRO A 550 26.33 -40.35 -45.74
CA PRO A 550 26.90 -39.52 -46.79
C PRO A 550 26.07 -38.23 -46.95
N LEU A 551 26.73 -37.07 -46.88
CA LEU A 551 26.12 -35.75 -47.12
C LEU A 551 26.79 -35.10 -48.32
N ASP A 552 26.10 -34.16 -48.96
CA ASP A 552 26.72 -33.32 -49.98
C ASP A 552 27.84 -32.45 -49.37
N PRO A 553 28.76 -31.90 -50.19
CA PRO A 553 29.93 -31.17 -49.70
C PRO A 553 29.62 -30.01 -48.75
N LYS A 554 28.47 -29.32 -48.91
CA LYS A 554 28.10 -28.16 -48.10
C LYS A 554 27.63 -28.59 -46.72
N ARG A 555 26.77 -29.62 -46.65
CA ARG A 555 26.30 -30.18 -45.37
C ARG A 555 27.40 -30.95 -44.64
N ASP A 556 28.34 -31.55 -45.36
CA ASP A 556 29.54 -32.16 -44.76
C ASP A 556 30.51 -31.10 -44.20
N ALA A 557 30.64 -29.94 -44.85
CA ALA A 557 31.38 -28.80 -44.28
C ALA A 557 30.74 -28.32 -42.97
N LEU A 558 29.42 -28.14 -42.96
CA LEU A 558 28.67 -27.80 -41.74
C LEU A 558 28.88 -28.83 -40.63
N ARG A 559 28.81 -30.13 -40.97
CA ARG A 559 29.07 -31.23 -40.03
C ARG A 559 30.43 -31.09 -39.35
N LYS A 560 31.50 -30.88 -40.14
CA LYS A 560 32.86 -30.70 -39.63
C LYS A 560 32.98 -29.50 -38.71
N ILE A 561 32.29 -28.40 -39.02
CA ILE A 561 32.30 -27.20 -38.18
C ILE A 561 31.58 -27.47 -36.86
N LEU A 562 30.39 -28.08 -36.90
CA LEU A 562 29.61 -28.40 -35.70
C LEU A 562 30.33 -29.40 -34.79
N GLN A 563 31.09 -30.35 -35.34
CA GLN A 563 31.94 -31.28 -34.56
C GLN A 563 33.04 -30.56 -33.80
N ASN A 564 33.64 -29.55 -34.41
CA ASN A 564 34.79 -28.84 -33.86
C ASN A 564 34.40 -27.60 -33.07
N MET A 565 33.10 -27.29 -32.93
CA MET A 565 32.64 -26.08 -32.25
C MET A 565 32.62 -26.30 -30.73
N GLU A 566 33.56 -25.66 -30.03
CA GLU A 566 33.74 -25.78 -28.59
C GLU A 566 32.50 -25.33 -27.80
N GLY A 567 31.94 -26.16 -26.92
CA GLY A 567 30.81 -25.78 -26.06
C GLY A 567 29.42 -25.97 -26.68
N VAL A 568 29.30 -26.40 -27.95
CA VAL A 568 28.02 -26.87 -28.49
C VAL A 568 27.76 -28.31 -28.03
N ARG A 569 26.64 -28.55 -27.31
CA ARG A 569 26.25 -29.91 -26.91
C ARG A 569 26.02 -30.78 -28.14
N PHE A 570 26.45 -32.04 -28.09
CA PHE A 570 26.29 -33.00 -29.19
C PHE A 570 24.84 -33.10 -29.68
N SER A 571 23.85 -33.14 -28.77
CA SER A 571 22.43 -33.16 -29.13
C SER A 571 21.99 -31.93 -29.95
N HIS A 572 22.46 -30.73 -29.60
CA HIS A 572 22.19 -29.51 -30.36
C HIS A 572 22.88 -29.51 -31.72
N ALA A 573 24.14 -29.93 -31.78
CA ALA A 573 24.87 -30.10 -33.04
C ALA A 573 24.14 -31.07 -33.97
N THR A 574 23.64 -32.19 -33.42
CA THR A 574 22.86 -33.15 -34.20
C THR A 574 21.53 -32.58 -34.67
N ALA A 575 20.81 -31.83 -33.83
CA ALA A 575 19.57 -31.16 -34.22
C ALA A 575 19.80 -30.12 -35.35
N CYS A 576 20.91 -29.39 -35.31
CA CYS A 576 21.31 -28.47 -36.39
C CYS A 576 21.60 -29.25 -37.69
N LEU A 577 22.31 -30.37 -37.60
CA LEU A 577 22.63 -31.20 -38.76
C LEU A 577 21.37 -31.83 -39.38
N ARG A 578 20.41 -32.27 -38.55
CA ARG A 578 19.09 -32.76 -39.00
C ARG A 578 18.22 -31.67 -39.62
N ALA A 579 18.31 -30.44 -39.11
CA ALA A 579 17.63 -29.31 -39.74
C ALA A 579 18.26 -29.03 -41.10
N ALA A 580 19.60 -29.00 -41.19
CA ALA A 580 20.33 -28.72 -42.42
C ALA A 580 19.98 -29.68 -43.58
N THR A 581 19.63 -30.94 -43.32
CA THR A 581 19.21 -31.88 -44.39
C THR A 581 17.87 -31.50 -45.02
N LYS A 582 17.05 -30.68 -44.34
CA LYS A 582 15.77 -30.16 -44.84
C LYS A 582 15.86 -28.74 -45.40
N GLU A 583 16.94 -28.01 -45.08
CA GLU A 583 17.15 -26.64 -45.53
C GLU A 583 17.67 -26.58 -46.97
N TYR A 584 17.42 -25.44 -47.64
CA TYR A 584 17.97 -25.17 -48.97
C TYR A 584 19.49 -24.97 -48.92
N ASP A 585 20.17 -25.34 -50.01
CA ASP A 585 21.63 -25.20 -50.14
C ASP A 585 22.15 -23.80 -49.86
N ALA A 586 21.43 -22.76 -50.34
CA ALA A 586 21.81 -21.37 -50.10
C ALA A 586 21.78 -21.01 -48.60
N PHE A 587 20.82 -21.56 -47.86
CA PHE A 587 20.71 -21.38 -46.42
C PHE A 587 21.89 -22.04 -45.70
N VAL A 588 22.22 -23.29 -46.06
CA VAL A 588 23.34 -24.02 -45.44
C VAL A 588 24.67 -23.31 -45.68
N VAL A 589 24.90 -22.78 -46.89
CA VAL A 589 26.11 -22.01 -47.22
C VAL A 589 26.22 -20.75 -46.37
N GLU A 590 25.12 -20.00 -46.20
CA GLU A 590 25.12 -18.81 -45.34
C GLU A 590 25.36 -19.16 -43.87
N ILE A 591 24.75 -20.23 -43.35
CA ILE A 591 25.04 -20.68 -41.98
C ILE A 591 26.53 -20.99 -41.82
N VAL A 592 27.10 -21.80 -42.72
CA VAL A 592 28.52 -22.16 -42.71
C VAL A 592 29.41 -20.92 -42.70
N ASN A 593 29.16 -19.97 -43.61
CA ASN A 593 29.94 -18.74 -43.72
C ASN A 593 29.90 -17.90 -42.44
N ASN A 594 28.74 -17.85 -41.77
CA ASN A 594 28.55 -17.04 -40.57
C ASN A 594 29.12 -17.70 -39.31
N ILE A 595 29.07 -19.03 -39.19
CA ILE A 595 29.54 -19.75 -37.99
C ILE A 595 31.03 -20.10 -38.03
N CYS A 596 31.67 -20.11 -39.20
CA CYS A 596 33.10 -20.40 -39.35
C CYS A 596 34.01 -19.37 -38.67
N SER A 597 33.54 -18.13 -38.52
CA SER A 597 34.36 -17.05 -37.97
C SER A 597 34.14 -16.93 -36.46
N SER A 598 35.23 -16.97 -35.68
CA SER A 598 35.19 -16.76 -34.23
C SER A 598 35.26 -15.27 -33.88
N THR A 599 34.48 -14.43 -34.57
CA THR A 599 34.48 -12.97 -34.37
C THR A 599 33.17 -12.47 -33.76
N ASP A 600 33.17 -11.30 -33.11
CA ASP A 600 31.95 -10.66 -32.64
C ASP A 600 31.00 -10.34 -33.83
N GLN A 601 31.57 -10.03 -34.99
CA GLN A 601 30.82 -9.76 -36.23
C GLN A 601 30.07 -11.01 -36.74
N ALA A 602 30.57 -12.21 -36.46
CA ALA A 602 29.87 -13.47 -36.76
C ALA A 602 28.48 -13.52 -36.11
N CYS A 603 28.39 -13.07 -34.85
CA CYS A 603 27.14 -13.02 -34.11
C CYS A 603 26.15 -12.05 -34.75
N VAL A 604 26.65 -10.88 -35.20
CA VAL A 604 25.86 -9.84 -35.85
C VAL A 604 25.33 -10.33 -37.20
N ASN A 605 26.20 -10.92 -38.02
CA ASN A 605 25.83 -11.40 -39.35
C ASN A 605 24.86 -12.58 -39.27
N LEU A 606 25.09 -13.52 -38.34
CA LEU A 606 24.20 -14.65 -38.13
C LEU A 606 22.82 -14.20 -37.63
N ALA A 607 22.77 -13.29 -36.65
CA ALA A 607 21.51 -12.72 -36.18
C ALA A 607 20.75 -12.00 -37.30
N LYS A 608 21.46 -11.22 -38.14
CA LYS A 608 20.89 -10.53 -39.30
C LYS A 608 20.36 -11.51 -40.35
N PHE A 609 21.10 -12.57 -40.64
CA PHE A 609 20.67 -13.61 -41.59
C PHE A 609 19.39 -14.31 -41.10
N LEU A 610 19.37 -14.78 -39.85
CA LEU A 610 18.21 -15.44 -39.27
C LEU A 610 17.02 -14.48 -39.12
N GLY A 611 17.26 -13.23 -38.75
CA GLY A 611 16.22 -12.20 -38.64
C GLY A 611 15.55 -11.91 -39.98
N ARG A 612 16.31 -11.88 -41.08
CA ARG A 612 15.76 -11.76 -42.44
C ARG A 612 14.88 -12.96 -42.82
N GLN A 613 15.27 -14.17 -42.43
CA GLN A 613 14.45 -15.37 -42.68
C GLN A 613 13.12 -15.28 -41.93
N VAL A 614 13.16 -14.90 -40.64
CA VAL A 614 11.96 -14.67 -39.82
C VAL A 614 11.06 -13.59 -40.42
N ALA A 615 11.63 -12.47 -40.88
CA ALA A 615 10.88 -11.37 -41.48
C ALA A 615 10.22 -11.73 -42.82
N THR A 616 10.89 -12.56 -43.63
CA THR A 616 10.42 -12.92 -44.98
C THR A 616 9.42 -14.09 -44.95
N ASN A 617 9.70 -15.10 -44.12
CA ASN A 617 9.02 -16.39 -44.15
C ASN A 617 8.18 -16.67 -42.89
N GLY A 618 8.10 -15.71 -41.96
CA GLY A 618 7.35 -15.82 -40.71
C GLY A 618 8.18 -16.38 -39.53
N LYS A 619 7.62 -16.28 -38.32
CA LYS A 619 8.30 -16.58 -37.05
C LYS A 619 8.78 -18.02 -36.91
N ASP A 620 8.11 -18.96 -37.56
CA ASP A 620 8.39 -20.39 -37.49
C ASP A 620 9.36 -20.87 -38.59
N SER A 621 9.81 -19.97 -39.47
CA SER A 621 10.75 -20.30 -40.55
C SER A 621 12.16 -20.65 -40.06
N VAL A 622 12.55 -20.20 -38.87
CA VAL A 622 13.83 -20.53 -38.26
C VAL A 622 13.62 -21.53 -37.14
N THR A 623 14.07 -22.77 -37.36
CA THR A 623 13.98 -23.85 -36.37
C THR A 623 14.73 -23.53 -35.09
N GLU A 624 14.26 -24.09 -33.98
CA GLU A 624 14.79 -23.80 -32.64
C GLU A 624 16.29 -24.11 -32.47
N CYS A 625 16.80 -25.12 -33.18
CA CYS A 625 18.22 -25.45 -33.15
C CYS A 625 19.13 -24.31 -33.65
N TRP A 626 18.69 -23.54 -34.66
CA TRP A 626 19.45 -22.39 -35.17
C TRP A 626 19.45 -21.21 -34.19
N LYS A 627 18.32 -20.98 -33.51
CA LYS A 627 18.20 -19.98 -32.43
C LYS A 627 19.14 -20.32 -31.27
N SER A 628 19.16 -21.59 -30.89
CA SER A 628 20.03 -22.12 -29.84
C SER A 628 21.51 -22.06 -30.24
N LEU A 629 21.84 -22.31 -31.50
CA LEU A 629 23.20 -22.18 -32.03
C LEU A 629 23.70 -20.73 -31.96
N LEU A 630 22.88 -19.75 -32.37
CA LEU A 630 23.22 -18.32 -32.24
C LEU A 630 23.50 -17.94 -30.78
N LEU A 631 22.63 -18.31 -29.85
CA LEU A 631 22.83 -18.06 -28.41
C LEU A 631 24.15 -18.67 -27.91
N GLN A 632 24.45 -19.89 -28.34
CA GLN A 632 25.67 -20.57 -27.92
C GLN A 632 26.93 -19.89 -28.46
N ILE A 633 26.93 -19.47 -29.73
CA ILE A 633 28.02 -18.72 -30.36
C ILE A 633 28.26 -17.39 -29.63
N MET A 634 27.19 -16.73 -29.16
CA MET A 634 27.28 -15.50 -28.37
C MET A 634 27.83 -15.75 -26.96
N ARG A 635 27.45 -16.84 -26.30
CA ARG A 635 27.97 -17.20 -24.96
C ARG A 635 29.45 -17.57 -24.96
N GLN A 636 29.96 -18.11 -26.06
CA GLN A 636 31.39 -18.42 -26.22
C GLN A 636 32.24 -17.17 -26.40
N ARG A 637 31.63 -15.99 -26.61
CA ARG A 637 32.39 -14.75 -26.73
C ARG A 637 32.92 -14.33 -25.35
N PRO A 638 34.10 -13.70 -25.29
CA PRO A 638 34.59 -13.11 -24.04
C PRO A 638 33.56 -12.15 -23.44
N ASP A 639 33.51 -12.07 -22.12
CA ASP A 639 32.61 -11.17 -21.38
C ASP A 639 32.65 -9.74 -21.94
N GLY A 640 31.49 -9.07 -21.94
CA GLY A 640 31.35 -7.73 -22.50
C GLY A 640 31.12 -7.68 -24.02
N LEU A 641 30.57 -8.74 -24.61
CA LEU A 641 30.18 -8.78 -26.03
C LEU A 641 29.26 -7.61 -26.40
N VAL A 642 28.26 -7.32 -25.56
CA VAL A 642 27.30 -6.22 -25.78
C VAL A 642 28.02 -4.89 -25.87
N GLU A 643 28.93 -4.62 -24.94
CA GLU A 643 29.71 -3.38 -24.89
C GLU A 643 30.64 -3.25 -26.08
N ARG A 644 31.28 -4.34 -26.50
CA ARG A 644 32.15 -4.34 -27.68
C ARG A 644 31.36 -4.07 -28.95
N LEU A 645 30.20 -4.72 -29.11
CA LEU A 645 29.31 -4.50 -30.26
C LEU A 645 28.71 -3.08 -30.25
N ALA A 646 28.33 -2.57 -29.08
CA ALA A 646 27.89 -1.19 -28.92
C ALA A 646 29.01 -0.21 -29.28
N LYS A 647 30.27 -0.48 -28.96
CA LYS A 647 31.37 0.40 -29.39
C LYS A 647 31.69 0.28 -30.88
N ALA A 648 31.61 -0.92 -31.45
CA ALA A 648 32.09 -1.21 -32.80
C ALA A 648 31.08 -0.92 -33.92
N LEU A 649 29.78 -1.20 -33.71
CA LEU A 649 28.77 -1.04 -34.77
C LEU A 649 28.37 0.43 -34.95
N PRO A 650 28.01 0.92 -36.14
CA PRO A 650 27.29 2.21 -36.26
C PRO A 650 25.92 2.16 -35.57
N ALA A 651 25.31 3.32 -35.29
CA ALA A 651 24.00 3.36 -34.59
C ALA A 651 22.88 2.63 -35.34
N GLU A 652 22.82 2.79 -36.67
CA GLU A 652 21.84 2.08 -37.51
C GLU A 652 22.07 0.56 -37.48
N SER A 653 23.33 0.14 -37.55
CA SER A 653 23.69 -1.29 -37.50
C SER A 653 23.43 -1.89 -36.11
N TRP A 654 23.63 -1.11 -35.04
CA TRP A 654 23.29 -1.49 -33.68
C TRP A 654 21.78 -1.70 -33.53
N ASN A 655 20.97 -0.74 -33.97
CA ASN A 655 19.51 -0.82 -33.89
C ASN A 655 18.99 -2.00 -34.73
N SER A 656 19.52 -2.19 -35.94
CA SER A 656 19.17 -3.34 -36.78
C SER A 656 19.57 -4.66 -36.12
N TRP A 657 20.74 -4.74 -35.47
CA TRP A 657 21.14 -5.95 -34.76
C TRP A 657 20.21 -6.25 -33.58
N MET A 658 19.84 -5.24 -32.78
CA MET A 658 18.89 -5.37 -31.67
C MET A 658 17.51 -5.84 -32.14
N GLU A 659 17.02 -5.30 -33.26
CA GLU A 659 15.76 -5.72 -33.86
C GLU A 659 15.82 -7.18 -34.33
N ASN A 660 16.87 -7.56 -35.06
CA ASN A 660 17.08 -8.94 -35.50
C ASN A 660 17.18 -9.92 -34.32
N MET A 661 17.87 -9.52 -33.25
CA MET A 661 17.97 -10.32 -32.02
C MET A 661 16.61 -10.52 -31.34
N SER A 662 15.80 -9.47 -31.27
CA SER A 662 14.44 -9.54 -30.72
C SER A 662 13.52 -10.41 -31.59
N LEU A 663 13.62 -10.28 -32.91
CA LEU A 663 12.86 -11.10 -33.87
C LEU A 663 13.20 -12.59 -33.76
N VAL A 664 14.50 -12.93 -33.66
CA VAL A 664 14.97 -14.33 -33.67
C VAL A 664 14.83 -15.00 -32.30
N LEU A 665 15.20 -14.31 -31.22
CA LEU A 665 15.32 -14.90 -29.87
C LEU A 665 14.24 -14.45 -28.89
N GLY A 666 13.41 -13.46 -29.23
CA GLY A 666 12.48 -12.85 -28.29
C GLY A 666 13.20 -12.34 -27.05
N THR A 667 12.69 -12.67 -25.86
CA THR A 667 13.30 -12.30 -24.58
C THR A 667 14.36 -13.30 -24.08
N ARG A 668 14.62 -14.40 -24.79
CA ARG A 668 15.51 -15.47 -24.29
C ARG A 668 16.95 -15.03 -24.08
N HIS A 669 17.42 -14.06 -24.86
CA HIS A 669 18.76 -13.49 -24.68
C HIS A 669 18.90 -12.69 -23.35
N LEU A 670 17.79 -12.39 -22.66
CA LEU A 670 17.72 -11.67 -21.39
C LEU A 670 17.49 -12.59 -20.16
N GLY A 671 17.22 -13.87 -20.38
CA GLY A 671 16.82 -14.82 -19.33
C GLY A 671 18.00 -15.35 -18.51
N LYS A 672 17.72 -16.26 -17.56
CA LYS A 672 18.75 -17.02 -16.83
C LYS A 672 19.63 -17.85 -17.79
N ASP A 673 19.04 -18.26 -18.92
CA ASP A 673 19.71 -18.87 -20.06
C ASP A 673 20.16 -17.83 -21.10
N GLY A 674 20.38 -16.58 -20.72
CA GLY A 674 20.84 -15.51 -21.62
C GLY A 674 22.34 -15.59 -21.92
N VAL A 675 22.86 -14.53 -22.51
CA VAL A 675 24.31 -14.30 -22.65
C VAL A 675 24.75 -13.36 -21.52
N SER A 676 25.89 -13.64 -20.88
CA SER A 676 26.43 -12.79 -19.81
C SER A 676 26.48 -11.32 -20.23
N GLY A 677 25.92 -10.43 -19.40
CA GLY A 677 25.85 -8.98 -19.67
C GLY A 677 24.63 -8.50 -20.49
N PHE A 678 23.82 -9.40 -21.04
CA PHE A 678 22.57 -9.03 -21.73
C PHE A 678 21.43 -8.87 -20.72
N THR A 679 21.31 -7.69 -20.11
CA THR A 679 20.12 -7.31 -19.32
C THR A 679 19.33 -6.24 -20.05
N GLU A 680 18.01 -6.22 -19.84
CA GLU A 680 17.13 -5.23 -20.48
C GLU A 680 17.58 -3.79 -20.17
N GLU A 681 17.91 -3.55 -18.90
CA GLU A 681 18.40 -2.26 -18.43
C GLU A 681 19.73 -1.89 -19.10
N ARG A 682 20.64 -2.85 -19.24
CA ARG A 682 21.94 -2.60 -19.89
C ARG A 682 21.80 -2.29 -21.37
N LEU A 683 20.97 -3.04 -22.09
CA LEU A 683 20.71 -2.82 -23.52
C LEU A 683 20.02 -1.48 -23.75
N ARG A 684 19.10 -1.08 -22.86
CA ARG A 684 18.43 0.22 -22.89
C ARG A 684 19.43 1.35 -22.69
N GLN A 685 20.32 1.26 -21.69
CA GLN A 685 21.37 2.25 -21.44
C GLN A 685 22.31 2.41 -22.64
N LEU A 686 22.79 1.30 -23.22
CA LEU A 686 23.70 1.35 -24.37
C LEU A 686 23.01 1.89 -25.63
N THR A 687 21.74 1.58 -25.83
CA THR A 687 20.94 2.10 -26.95
C THR A 687 20.67 3.61 -26.80
N GLN A 688 20.40 4.08 -25.57
CA GLN A 688 20.26 5.52 -25.30
C GLN A 688 21.58 6.26 -25.54
N TRP A 689 22.70 5.72 -25.04
CA TRP A 689 24.03 6.27 -25.29
C TRP A 689 24.34 6.37 -26.79
N LYS A 690 24.08 5.30 -27.54
CA LYS A 690 24.18 5.23 -29.01
C LYS A 690 23.39 6.30 -29.73
N ASN A 691 22.10 6.41 -29.40
CA ASN A 691 21.21 7.36 -30.05
C ASN A 691 21.53 8.82 -29.66
N GLY A 692 22.10 9.02 -28.47
CA GLY A 692 22.62 10.31 -28.02
C GLY A 692 23.81 10.80 -28.86
N LEU A 693 24.75 9.91 -29.22
CA LEU A 693 25.88 10.25 -30.09
C LEU A 693 25.43 10.75 -31.48
N MET A 694 24.43 10.09 -32.09
CA MET A 694 23.90 10.52 -33.40
C MET A 694 23.25 11.92 -33.36
N ARG A 695 22.65 12.30 -32.22
CA ARG A 695 22.07 13.63 -32.03
C ARG A 695 23.12 14.72 -31.80
N GLY A 696 24.28 14.37 -31.26
CA GLY A 696 25.42 15.28 -31.07
C GLY A 696 26.14 15.62 -32.39
N ASP A 697 26.26 14.66 -33.30
CA ASP A 697 26.93 14.89 -34.59
C ASP A 697 26.05 15.65 -35.60
N SER A 698 24.72 15.59 -35.45
CA SER A 698 23.77 16.28 -36.33
C SER A 698 23.60 17.79 -36.04
N THR A 699 24.17 18.32 -34.94
CA THR A 699 24.08 19.74 -34.57
C THR A 699 25.35 20.56 -34.85
N SER A 700 26.41 19.97 -35.44
CA SER A 700 27.69 20.67 -35.68
C SER A 700 27.96 21.13 -37.13
N THR A 701 26.99 21.00 -38.05
CA THR A 701 27.14 21.52 -39.43
C THR A 701 26.08 22.58 -39.74
N GLY A 702 26.37 23.84 -39.39
CA GLY A 702 25.54 24.97 -39.78
C GLY A 702 25.77 26.28 -39.04
N SER A 703 26.99 26.83 -39.07
CA SER A 703 27.22 28.24 -38.76
C SER A 703 28.51 28.73 -39.43
N THR A 704 28.42 28.99 -40.74
CA THR A 704 29.39 29.78 -41.49
C THR A 704 28.94 31.24 -41.45
N PHE A 705 29.80 32.11 -40.90
CA PHE A 705 30.31 33.32 -41.55
C PHE A 705 29.35 34.19 -42.39
N SER A 706 29.06 35.41 -41.91
CA SER A 706 29.10 36.69 -42.66
C SER A 706 28.63 37.83 -41.73
N SER A 707 29.50 38.70 -41.23
CA SER A 707 30.01 39.93 -41.86
C SER A 707 28.92 40.95 -42.22
N TRP A 708 28.59 41.89 -41.34
CA TRP A 708 28.09 43.21 -41.74
C TRP A 708 28.69 44.29 -40.84
N SER A 709 29.60 45.07 -41.43
CA SER A 709 29.98 46.41 -41.00
C SER A 709 29.05 47.41 -41.71
N ARG A 710 28.25 48.13 -40.93
CA ARG A 710 27.98 49.57 -41.04
C ARG A 710 27.22 50.04 -39.80
#